data_AF-A0A9W5VX46-F1
#
_entry.id   AF-A0A9W5VX46-F1
#
_cell.length_a   1.000
_cell.length_b   1.000
_cell.length_c   1.000
_cell.angle_alpha   90.00
_cell.angle_beta   90.00
_cell.angle_gamma   90.00
#
_symmetry.space_group_name_H-M   'P 1'
#
loop_
_entity.id
_entity.type
_entity.pdbx_description
1 polymer ?
#
loop_
_entity_poly.entity_id
_entity_poly.type
_entity_poly.pdbx_seq_one_letter_code
_entity_poly.pdbx_strand_id
1 'polypeptide(L)'
;MTSISETINPLVEKALSALNEFKTFDQASVDLIVEAAAKAARDAHATLAEMAVEETRRGNFEDKTVKNIFAAEHVTAYMRDLKTVGVISQNQFTGITEIAEPVGVVAGITPVTNPTSTTIFKSLMCLKTRNPIVFAFHPGAQQCSSQAARIVYQAALSAGAPQGCIQWVEAPSMEATSALMNHEGVSVILATGGNAMVRSAYSCGKPALGVGAGNSPAYIHSSANLNRAVYDVVSSKAFDNGMICASEQAVILDEKIEQAALEQFKSLGCHIATKAEKAKLEKLMFGAKAFTNACATARLNPSIVGQSAHEIAHQAGFEVPEGTQAILAQCTEVSYSEPLTREKLSPVLAVLTAKDADEGIELAAQMVEQDGLGHTAAIHCRDNNIIAKFGSRVQAVRLVENAPTSQGAIGGLFNSFIPSLTLGCGSYGHNSVSNNVSAVNLINIKRLGRRNSVITPFQVPSKIFQGPGALRQLATLQDLGKITIFTDKATLNCGAVSELLALLHTREEASSIQIIDDIPRNLTVDFLREAASETAGFAPDTLLAFGATATINAAKFVRVGLTIPEADMADICAGRIGLPPRISNPRLICIPTTSGGQAALSAKASITDTETGLERLIQSASYLPSITFMDPELAHWKPEVLAARGFETISQATEALFSIHATDYTDALALHGLELAFTNLPRAVDESDHSAEHENSREKIISAGSLTSTALGNTSLGLADAIVQAFAQFSGTPRQDLLPAVLPNVVRFNGSQPQKLVAWPNYETFQVPARCEELTRHLGIKVGPEGAVEAYATALENLRDKVGLTPLLRNMGMPESTFNHKRGEIASLAFDYQSHSGNPQTARLEDIKELLTACFRSQKWSR
;
A
#
# COMPACT_ATOMS: atom_id res chain seq x y z
N MET A 1 23.79 -29.87 43.24
CA MET A 1 23.75 -29.37 41.85
C MET A 1 22.83 -28.18 41.86
N THR A 2 23.31 -27.01 41.47
CA THR A 2 22.49 -25.81 41.24
C THR A 2 21.43 -26.15 40.20
N SER A 3 20.19 -25.71 40.39
CA SER A 3 19.13 -25.94 39.41
C SER A 3 19.43 -25.19 38.11
N ILE A 4 18.91 -25.67 36.98
CA ILE A 4 19.10 -25.03 35.68
C ILE A 4 18.54 -23.60 35.67
N SER A 5 17.44 -23.37 36.41
CA SER A 5 16.87 -22.03 36.58
C SER A 5 17.82 -21.10 37.36
N GLU A 6 18.50 -21.61 38.39
CA GLU A 6 19.52 -20.85 39.14
C GLU A 6 20.75 -20.49 38.28
N THR A 7 20.91 -21.12 37.11
CA THR A 7 21.99 -20.81 36.16
C THR A 7 21.55 -19.81 35.09
N ILE A 8 20.32 -19.93 34.56
CA ILE A 8 19.83 -19.10 33.45
C ILE A 8 19.31 -17.74 33.93
N ASN A 9 18.55 -17.67 35.03
CA ASN A 9 17.93 -16.42 35.47
C ASN A 9 18.96 -15.29 35.69
N PRO A 10 20.10 -15.53 36.38
CA PRO A 10 21.09 -14.47 36.59
C PRO A 10 21.72 -13.94 35.30
N LEU A 11 21.85 -14.77 34.25
CA LEU A 11 22.36 -14.33 32.95
C LEU A 11 21.37 -13.37 32.27
N VAL A 12 20.08 -13.72 32.29
CA VAL A 12 19.04 -12.91 31.68
C VAL A 12 18.81 -11.61 32.46
N GLU A 13 18.86 -11.63 33.80
CA GLU A 13 18.77 -10.42 34.63
C GLU A 13 19.90 -9.42 34.32
N LYS A 14 21.14 -9.91 34.21
CA LYS A 14 22.29 -9.07 33.79
C LYS A 14 22.11 -8.53 32.38
N ALA A 15 21.59 -9.34 31.46
CA ALA A 15 21.29 -8.90 30.11
C ALA A 15 20.20 -7.80 30.09
N LEU A 16 19.16 -7.92 30.92
CA LEU A 16 18.14 -6.88 31.06
C LEU A 16 18.70 -5.57 31.65
N SER A 17 19.64 -5.66 32.59
CA SER A 17 20.37 -4.48 33.09
C SER A 17 21.19 -3.82 31.98
N ALA A 18 21.96 -4.61 31.22
CA ALA A 18 22.73 -4.12 30.07
C ALA A 18 21.84 -3.46 29.00
N LEU A 19 20.65 -4.01 28.75
CA LEU A 19 19.68 -3.48 27.79
C LEU A 19 19.21 -2.08 28.21
N ASN A 20 18.96 -1.86 29.50
CA ASN A 20 18.52 -0.56 30.01
C ASN A 20 19.61 0.50 29.86
N GLU A 21 20.87 0.13 30.10
CA GLU A 21 22.01 1.03 29.88
C GLU A 21 22.19 1.34 28.39
N PHE A 22 22.16 0.32 27.53
CA PHE A 22 22.29 0.47 26.08
C PHE A 22 21.24 1.40 25.45
N LYS A 23 20.03 1.50 26.02
CA LYS A 23 18.99 2.43 25.54
C LYS A 23 19.41 3.90 25.62
N THR A 24 20.38 4.23 26.46
CA THR A 24 20.88 5.61 26.62
C THR A 24 21.96 5.99 25.60
N PHE A 25 22.47 5.03 24.83
CA PHE A 25 23.59 5.24 23.93
C PHE A 25 23.13 5.88 22.62
N ASP A 26 23.96 6.77 22.07
CA ASP A 26 23.78 7.35 20.75
C ASP A 26 24.39 6.45 19.64
N GLN A 27 24.17 6.83 18.38
CA GLN A 27 24.68 6.06 17.23
C GLN A 27 26.21 5.96 17.23
N ALA A 28 26.90 7.06 17.54
CA ALA A 28 28.36 7.11 17.50
C ALA A 28 28.99 6.19 18.55
N SER A 29 28.44 6.15 19.77
CA SER A 29 28.90 5.27 20.83
C SER A 29 28.71 3.79 20.46
N VAL A 30 27.57 3.44 19.87
CA VAL A 30 27.29 2.09 19.38
C VAL A 30 28.27 1.69 18.27
N ASP A 31 28.51 2.59 17.32
CA ASP A 31 29.41 2.31 16.18
C ASP A 31 30.85 2.12 16.63
N LEU A 32 31.33 2.91 17.60
CA LEU A 32 32.64 2.76 18.22
C LEU A 32 32.81 1.39 18.90
N ILE A 33 31.80 0.94 19.63
CA ILE A 33 31.79 -0.38 20.28
C ILE A 33 31.89 -1.51 19.25
N VAL A 34 31.09 -1.43 18.18
CA VAL A 34 31.09 -2.43 17.11
C VAL A 34 32.43 -2.47 16.39
N GLU A 35 33.02 -1.31 16.08
CA GLU A 35 34.33 -1.22 15.43
C GLU A 35 35.44 -1.85 16.28
N ALA A 36 35.50 -1.51 17.58
CA ALA A 36 36.48 -2.08 18.49
C ALA A 36 36.33 -3.60 18.64
N ALA A 37 35.09 -4.06 18.78
CA ALA A 37 34.75 -5.49 18.89
C ALA A 37 35.09 -6.27 17.61
N ALA A 38 34.79 -5.70 16.44
CA ALA A 38 35.11 -6.28 15.14
C ALA A 38 36.61 -6.38 14.91
N LYS A 39 37.36 -5.32 15.25
CA LYS A 39 38.82 -5.32 15.16
C LYS A 39 39.45 -6.42 16.02
N ALA A 40 39.01 -6.57 17.27
CA ALA A 40 39.53 -7.61 18.15
C ALA A 40 39.22 -9.03 17.64
N ALA A 41 38.01 -9.25 17.14
CA ALA A 41 37.61 -10.52 16.52
C ALA A 41 38.45 -10.85 15.29
N ARG A 42 38.69 -9.83 14.44
CA ARG A 42 39.58 -9.97 13.28
C ARG A 42 40.99 -10.29 13.73
N ASP A 43 41.58 -9.55 14.66
CA ASP A 43 42.98 -9.75 15.05
C ASP A 43 43.20 -11.15 15.68
N ALA A 44 42.15 -11.78 16.21
CA ALA A 44 42.16 -13.15 16.75
C ALA A 44 41.75 -14.26 15.78
N HIS A 45 41.52 -13.97 14.50
CA HIS A 45 40.91 -14.90 13.52
C HIS A 45 41.60 -16.27 13.45
N ALA A 46 42.94 -16.29 13.44
CA ALA A 46 43.75 -17.49 13.26
C ALA A 46 43.71 -18.37 14.51
N THR A 47 43.93 -17.79 15.69
CA THR A 47 43.83 -18.52 16.96
C THR A 47 42.45 -19.13 17.16
N LEU A 48 41.39 -18.39 16.82
CA LEU A 48 40.02 -18.92 16.87
C LEU A 48 39.75 -20.03 15.85
N ALA A 49 40.40 -19.99 14.69
CA ALA A 49 40.31 -21.06 13.68
C ALA A 49 41.01 -22.34 14.16
N GLU A 50 42.21 -22.22 14.71
CA GLU A 50 42.98 -23.32 15.29
C GLU A 50 42.19 -24.02 16.40
N MET A 51 41.71 -23.27 17.40
CA MET A 51 40.89 -23.81 18.48
C MET A 51 39.63 -24.54 17.96
N ALA A 52 38.99 -24.01 16.93
CA ALA A 52 37.80 -24.63 16.36
C ALA A 52 38.13 -25.95 15.64
N VAL A 53 39.25 -26.04 14.92
CA VAL A 53 39.69 -27.31 14.30
C VAL A 53 40.06 -28.32 15.36
N GLU A 54 40.83 -27.93 16.39
CA GLU A 54 41.27 -28.82 17.46
C GLU A 54 40.10 -29.40 18.27
N GLU A 55 39.15 -28.54 18.66
CA GLU A 55 38.00 -28.94 19.47
C GLU A 55 37.00 -29.77 18.66
N THR A 56 36.64 -29.32 17.45
CA THR A 56 35.58 -29.96 16.67
C THR A 56 36.07 -31.14 15.83
N ARG A 57 37.37 -31.17 15.48
CA ARG A 57 37.99 -32.08 14.51
C ARG A 57 37.34 -32.04 13.12
N ARG A 58 36.83 -30.87 12.72
CA ARG A 58 36.09 -30.68 11.46
C ARG A 58 36.60 -29.48 10.69
N GLY A 59 36.70 -29.62 9.38
CA GLY A 59 37.14 -28.57 8.49
C GLY A 59 38.65 -28.38 8.51
N ASN A 60 39.12 -27.20 8.11
CA ASN A 60 40.54 -26.86 8.06
C ASN A 60 40.80 -25.46 8.63
N PHE A 61 42.07 -25.14 8.85
CA PHE A 61 42.50 -23.92 9.52
C PHE A 61 42.34 -22.69 8.61
N GLU A 62 42.74 -22.82 7.36
CA GLU A 62 42.78 -21.75 6.36
C GLU A 62 41.37 -21.19 6.09
N ASP A 63 40.40 -22.07 5.87
CA ASP A 63 39.03 -21.67 5.55
C ASP A 63 38.29 -21.14 6.78
N LYS A 64 38.56 -21.67 7.97
CA LYS A 64 38.02 -21.10 9.22
C LYS A 64 38.59 -19.72 9.52
N THR A 65 39.84 -19.48 9.17
CA THR A 65 40.45 -18.14 9.22
C THR A 65 39.65 -17.18 8.33
N VAL A 66 39.39 -17.55 7.07
CA VAL A 66 38.58 -16.75 6.15
C VAL A 66 37.16 -16.52 6.70
N LYS A 67 36.52 -17.53 7.31
CA LYS A 67 35.18 -17.39 7.92
C LYS A 67 35.15 -16.42 9.10
N ASN A 68 36.20 -16.40 9.92
CA ASN A 68 36.31 -15.46 11.04
C ASN A 68 36.52 -14.03 10.52
N ILE A 69 37.38 -13.85 9.51
CA ILE A 69 37.58 -12.56 8.85
C ILE A 69 36.27 -12.08 8.21
N PHE A 70 35.55 -12.96 7.52
CA PHE A 70 34.23 -12.65 6.96
C PHE A 70 33.25 -12.12 8.01
N ALA A 71 33.13 -12.83 9.14
CA ALA A 71 32.25 -12.44 10.23
C ALA A 71 32.65 -11.11 10.88
N ALA A 72 33.96 -10.82 10.97
CA ALA A 72 34.46 -9.61 11.58
C ALA A 72 34.42 -8.38 10.65
N GLU A 73 34.85 -8.53 9.39
CA GLU A 73 35.03 -7.42 8.46
C GLU A 73 33.82 -7.17 7.56
N HIS A 74 33.32 -8.19 6.86
CA HIS A 74 32.26 -8.01 5.87
C HIS A 74 30.91 -7.67 6.51
N VAL A 75 30.59 -8.33 7.63
CA VAL A 75 29.38 -8.03 8.42
C VAL A 75 29.45 -6.60 8.96
N THR A 76 30.59 -6.19 9.52
CA THR A 76 30.78 -4.84 10.06
C THR A 76 30.75 -3.78 8.98
N ALA A 77 31.37 -4.04 7.82
CA ALA A 77 31.35 -3.14 6.68
C ALA A 77 29.92 -2.87 6.19
N TYR A 78 29.09 -3.92 6.10
CA TYR A 78 27.67 -3.75 5.76
C TYR A 78 26.90 -2.94 6.80
N MET A 79 27.19 -3.15 8.09
CA MET A 79 26.48 -2.48 9.19
C MET A 79 26.93 -1.03 9.46
N ARG A 80 28.05 -0.60 8.88
CA ARG A 80 28.68 0.70 9.19
C ARG A 80 27.68 1.86 9.07
N ASP A 81 26.99 1.96 7.95
CA ASP A 81 26.10 3.08 7.65
C ASP A 81 24.64 2.85 8.08
N LEU A 82 24.34 1.69 8.69
CA LEU A 82 22.99 1.41 9.18
C LEU A 82 22.68 2.29 10.40
N LYS A 83 21.60 3.06 10.30
CA LYS A 83 21.04 3.77 11.45
C LYS A 83 20.21 2.81 12.28
N THR A 84 20.61 2.62 13.53
CA THR A 84 20.00 1.68 14.47
C THR A 84 19.61 2.34 15.80
N VAL A 85 19.84 3.65 15.92
CA VAL A 85 19.60 4.46 17.11
C VAL A 85 18.68 5.65 16.81
N GLY A 86 17.62 5.80 17.58
CA GLY A 86 16.75 6.99 17.52
C GLY A 86 16.03 7.11 16.18
N VAL A 87 15.92 8.34 15.66
CA VAL A 87 15.26 8.61 14.37
C VAL A 87 16.15 8.11 13.23
N ILE A 88 15.67 7.12 12.47
CA ILE A 88 16.40 6.52 11.36
C ILE A 88 15.92 7.03 10.00
N SER A 89 14.66 7.47 9.91
CA SER A 89 14.05 8.04 8.71
C SER A 89 13.02 9.10 9.09
N GLN A 90 12.98 10.19 8.33
CA GLN A 90 11.98 11.24 8.47
C GLN A 90 11.55 11.69 7.07
N ASN A 91 10.29 11.43 6.73
CA ASN A 91 9.71 11.83 5.45
C ASN A 91 8.70 12.97 5.68
N GLN A 92 9.09 14.18 5.28
CA GLN A 92 8.26 15.38 5.46
C GLN A 92 7.00 15.40 4.59
N PHE A 93 7.04 14.71 3.44
CA PHE A 93 5.91 14.64 2.49
C PHE A 93 4.83 13.69 2.98
N THR A 94 5.21 12.49 3.46
CA THR A 94 4.25 11.54 4.05
C THR A 94 3.91 11.90 5.50
N GLY A 95 4.75 12.69 6.18
CA GLY A 95 4.59 13.01 7.60
C GLY A 95 4.96 11.84 8.52
N ILE A 96 5.73 10.86 8.03
CA ILE A 96 6.13 9.67 8.79
C ILE A 96 7.57 9.84 9.29
N THR A 97 7.77 9.62 10.59
CA THR A 97 9.10 9.48 11.21
C THR A 97 9.26 8.06 11.74
N GLU A 98 10.34 7.39 11.36
CA GLU A 98 10.68 6.03 11.81
C GLU A 98 11.77 6.08 12.87
N ILE A 99 11.56 5.39 13.99
CA ILE A 99 12.42 5.39 15.16
C ILE A 99 12.82 3.94 15.49
N ALA A 100 14.11 3.66 15.57
CA ALA A 100 14.66 2.34 15.87
C ALA A 100 14.84 2.10 17.38
N GLU A 101 14.32 0.96 17.85
CA GLU A 101 14.52 0.44 19.21
C GLU A 101 15.07 -0.99 19.20
N PRO A 102 15.92 -1.36 20.18
CA PRO A 102 16.33 -2.75 20.35
C PRO A 102 15.13 -3.67 20.53
N VAL A 103 15.22 -4.90 20.03
CA VAL A 103 14.21 -5.94 20.26
C VAL A 103 14.21 -6.44 21.70
N GLY A 104 15.35 -6.37 22.40
CA GLY A 104 15.52 -6.76 23.79
C GLY A 104 16.68 -7.74 23.99
N VAL A 105 16.51 -8.72 24.88
CA VAL A 105 17.54 -9.75 25.11
C VAL A 105 17.41 -10.85 24.06
N VAL A 106 18.53 -11.19 23.42
CA VAL A 106 18.61 -12.20 22.37
C VAL A 106 19.16 -13.52 22.92
N ALA A 107 18.49 -14.63 22.62
CA ALA A 107 19.06 -15.97 22.80
C ALA A 107 19.78 -16.42 21.53
N GLY A 108 21.10 -16.61 21.60
CA GLY A 108 21.93 -17.01 20.46
C GLY A 108 22.27 -18.49 20.46
N ILE A 109 21.72 -19.26 19.51
CA ILE A 109 22.06 -20.69 19.36
C ILE A 109 23.12 -20.85 18.26
N THR A 110 24.22 -21.56 18.51
CA THR A 110 25.30 -21.73 17.52
C THR A 110 25.51 -23.19 17.12
N PRO A 111 25.90 -23.46 15.86
CA PRO A 111 26.20 -24.81 15.38
C PRO A 111 27.66 -25.20 15.65
N VAL A 112 27.94 -26.50 15.61
CA VAL A 112 29.31 -27.06 15.69
C VAL A 112 30.14 -26.80 14.42
N THR A 113 29.51 -26.51 13.28
CA THR A 113 30.19 -26.32 11.98
C THR A 113 30.82 -24.94 11.82
N ASN A 114 30.14 -23.90 12.35
CA ASN A 114 30.57 -22.49 12.26
C ASN A 114 30.65 -21.84 13.67
N PRO A 115 31.38 -22.43 14.64
CA PRO A 115 31.21 -22.06 16.05
C PRO A 115 31.68 -20.63 16.36
N THR A 116 32.91 -20.31 15.98
CA THR A 116 33.56 -19.01 16.26
C THR A 116 33.00 -17.90 15.38
N SER A 117 32.92 -18.12 14.07
CA SER A 117 32.42 -17.12 13.12
C SER A 117 30.94 -16.75 13.38
N THR A 118 30.07 -17.70 13.71
CA THR A 118 28.66 -17.39 14.06
C THR A 118 28.58 -16.62 15.37
N THR A 119 29.43 -16.93 16.35
CA THR A 119 29.49 -16.20 17.61
C THR A 119 29.91 -14.74 17.42
N ILE A 120 30.93 -14.50 16.58
CA ILE A 120 31.37 -13.15 16.19
C ILE A 120 30.22 -12.42 15.49
N PHE A 121 29.69 -13.01 14.41
CA PHE A 121 28.59 -12.43 13.62
C PHE A 121 27.40 -12.02 14.49
N LYS A 122 26.91 -12.93 15.35
CA LYS A 122 25.76 -12.65 16.23
C LYS A 122 26.04 -11.57 17.25
N SER A 123 27.24 -11.57 17.83
CA SER A 123 27.63 -10.55 18.80
C SER A 123 27.68 -9.17 18.17
N LEU A 124 28.31 -9.01 17.00
CA LEU A 124 28.46 -7.72 16.33
C LEU A 124 27.11 -7.12 15.93
N MET A 125 26.18 -7.90 15.37
CA MET A 125 24.85 -7.38 15.04
C MET A 125 24.01 -7.04 16.27
N CYS A 126 24.14 -7.80 17.36
CA CYS A 126 23.45 -7.50 18.63
C CYS A 126 23.99 -6.20 19.25
N LEU A 127 25.31 -6.01 19.26
CA LEU A 127 25.95 -4.76 19.69
C LEU A 127 25.47 -3.57 18.84
N LYS A 128 25.51 -3.69 17.50
CA LYS A 128 25.05 -2.64 16.56
C LYS A 128 23.61 -2.21 16.80
N THR A 129 22.80 -3.09 17.35
CA THR A 129 21.37 -2.88 17.57
C THR A 129 21.00 -2.68 19.03
N ARG A 130 22.00 -2.53 19.93
CA ARG A 130 21.82 -2.29 21.37
C ARG A 130 21.06 -3.42 22.08
N ASN A 131 21.21 -4.65 21.57
CA ASN A 131 20.64 -5.85 22.14
C ASN A 131 21.72 -6.64 22.88
N PRO A 132 21.52 -6.95 24.17
CA PRO A 132 22.32 -7.93 24.88
C PRO A 132 22.03 -9.35 24.36
N ILE A 133 23.06 -10.20 24.30
CA ILE A 133 22.94 -11.58 23.83
C ILE A 133 23.43 -12.58 24.88
N VAL A 134 22.67 -13.65 25.07
CA VAL A 134 23.05 -14.83 25.85
C VAL A 134 23.15 -16.02 24.91
N PHE A 135 24.32 -16.64 24.82
CA PHE A 135 24.55 -17.78 23.93
C PHE A 135 24.31 -19.13 24.61
N ALA A 136 23.75 -20.06 23.84
CA ALA A 136 23.80 -21.48 24.11
C ALA A 136 24.59 -22.15 22.97
N PHE A 137 25.84 -22.52 23.25
CA PHE A 137 26.72 -23.12 22.26
C PHE A 137 26.51 -24.63 22.15
N HIS A 138 26.88 -25.20 21.01
CA HIS A 138 26.90 -26.64 20.83
C HIS A 138 27.97 -27.28 21.75
N PRO A 139 27.67 -28.40 22.45
CA PRO A 139 28.62 -29.01 23.40
C PRO A 139 29.98 -29.37 22.79
N GLY A 140 29.99 -29.83 21.53
CA GLY A 140 31.22 -30.13 20.79
C GLY A 140 32.01 -28.93 20.26
N ALA A 141 31.63 -27.70 20.63
CA ALA A 141 32.34 -26.47 20.23
C ALA A 141 32.26 -25.37 21.31
N GLN A 142 32.14 -25.78 22.58
CA GLN A 142 31.91 -24.88 23.71
C GLN A 142 33.11 -23.96 23.96
N GLN A 143 34.34 -24.49 23.90
CA GLN A 143 35.54 -23.77 24.28
C GLN A 143 35.92 -22.72 23.23
N CYS A 144 35.94 -23.09 21.94
CA CYS A 144 36.22 -22.14 20.87
C CYS A 144 35.15 -21.04 20.76
N SER A 145 33.86 -21.38 20.93
CA SER A 145 32.76 -20.40 20.88
C SER A 145 32.80 -19.43 22.06
N SER A 146 32.99 -19.92 23.29
CA SER A 146 33.09 -19.07 24.47
C SER A 146 34.33 -18.17 24.43
N GLN A 147 35.44 -18.63 23.86
CA GLN A 147 36.60 -17.78 23.63
C GLN A 147 36.32 -16.67 22.60
N ALA A 148 35.63 -16.97 21.50
CA ALA A 148 35.21 -15.95 20.54
C ALA A 148 34.29 -14.90 21.20
N ALA A 149 33.28 -15.34 21.96
CA ALA A 149 32.40 -14.42 22.70
C ALA A 149 33.18 -13.57 23.71
N ARG A 150 34.15 -14.15 24.42
CA ARG A 150 35.00 -13.45 25.40
C ARG A 150 35.83 -12.35 24.78
N ILE A 151 36.48 -12.62 23.64
CA ILE A 151 37.29 -11.62 22.92
C ILE A 151 36.44 -10.43 22.49
N VAL A 152 35.29 -10.71 21.86
CA VAL A 152 34.35 -9.67 21.42
C VAL A 152 33.81 -8.88 22.61
N TYR A 153 33.43 -9.57 23.69
CA TYR A 153 32.92 -8.96 24.92
C TYR A 153 33.94 -8.03 25.58
N GLN A 154 35.20 -8.47 25.77
CA GLN A 154 36.23 -7.65 26.41
C GLN A 154 36.57 -6.40 25.59
N ALA A 155 36.61 -6.51 24.27
CA ALA A 155 36.81 -5.37 23.39
C ALA A 155 35.62 -4.41 23.44
N ALA A 156 34.39 -4.93 23.43
CA ALA A 156 33.18 -4.11 23.57
C ALA A 156 33.16 -3.36 24.92
N LEU A 157 33.45 -4.03 26.03
CA LEU A 157 33.55 -3.39 27.36
C LEU A 157 34.61 -2.27 27.38
N SER A 158 35.78 -2.53 26.80
CA SER A 158 36.88 -1.55 26.74
C SER A 158 36.50 -0.32 25.91
N ALA A 159 35.56 -0.46 24.97
CA ALA A 159 35.00 0.62 24.16
C ALA A 159 33.75 1.28 24.78
N GLY A 160 33.34 0.87 25.99
CA GLY A 160 32.24 1.47 26.73
C GLY A 160 30.91 0.70 26.69
N ALA A 161 30.88 -0.55 26.21
CA ALA A 161 29.67 -1.37 26.27
C ALA A 161 29.29 -1.72 27.72
N PRO A 162 27.99 -1.87 28.04
CA PRO A 162 27.51 -2.29 29.35
C PRO A 162 27.99 -3.68 29.76
N GLN A 163 28.19 -3.87 31.06
CA GLN A 163 28.51 -5.18 31.61
C GLN A 163 27.36 -6.17 31.36
N GLY A 164 27.69 -7.38 30.90
CA GLY A 164 26.69 -8.41 30.59
C GLY A 164 26.03 -8.27 29.22
N CYS A 165 26.52 -7.38 28.35
CA CYS A 165 26.01 -7.25 26.97
C CYS A 165 26.23 -8.50 26.11
N ILE A 166 27.23 -9.32 26.41
CA ILE A 166 27.48 -10.63 25.79
C ILE A 166 27.75 -11.64 26.90
N GLN A 167 26.98 -12.73 26.91
CA GLN A 167 27.06 -13.80 27.92
C GLN A 167 26.84 -15.16 27.26
N TRP A 168 27.13 -16.26 27.97
CA TRP A 168 26.87 -17.62 27.48
C TRP A 168 26.61 -18.57 28.65
N VAL A 169 25.99 -19.70 28.35
CA VAL A 169 25.81 -20.82 29.29
C VAL A 169 27.14 -21.59 29.40
N GLU A 170 27.71 -21.67 30.60
CA GLU A 170 29.02 -22.31 30.83
C GLU A 170 28.99 -23.84 30.66
N ALA A 171 27.91 -24.48 31.11
CA ALA A 171 27.70 -25.93 30.99
C ALA A 171 26.57 -26.21 29.98
N PRO A 172 26.90 -26.50 28.70
CA PRO A 172 25.88 -26.65 27.67
C PRO A 172 25.06 -27.94 27.86
N SER A 173 23.74 -27.81 27.86
CA SER A 173 22.81 -28.94 27.86
C SER A 173 21.53 -28.60 27.08
N MET A 174 20.76 -29.62 26.69
CA MET A 174 19.47 -29.41 26.03
C MET A 174 18.48 -28.69 26.94
N GLU A 175 18.48 -29.05 28.23
CA GLU A 175 17.64 -28.45 29.25
C GLU A 175 18.02 -26.97 29.49
N ALA A 176 19.31 -26.65 29.54
CA ALA A 176 19.77 -25.27 29.68
C ALA A 176 19.42 -24.41 28.45
N THR A 177 19.55 -24.98 27.25
CA THR A 177 19.16 -24.32 26.00
C THR A 177 17.65 -24.06 25.97
N SER A 178 16.85 -25.06 26.34
CA SER A 178 15.39 -24.93 26.43
C SER A 178 14.97 -23.90 27.48
N ALA A 179 15.61 -23.91 28.66
CA ALA A 179 15.37 -22.93 29.70
C ALA A 179 15.68 -21.50 29.23
N LEU A 180 16.81 -21.28 28.55
CA LEU A 180 17.16 -19.98 27.98
C LEU A 180 16.14 -19.51 26.94
N MET A 181 15.79 -20.37 25.98
CA MET A 181 14.83 -20.00 24.93
C MET A 181 13.45 -19.64 25.52
N ASN A 182 12.99 -20.37 26.54
CA ASN A 182 11.68 -20.14 27.16
C ASN A 182 11.68 -19.06 28.26
N HIS A 183 12.83 -18.58 28.74
CA HIS A 183 12.91 -17.62 29.86
C HIS A 183 12.21 -16.28 29.56
N GLU A 184 11.29 -15.80 30.40
CA GLU A 184 10.44 -14.62 30.12
C GLU A 184 11.21 -13.35 29.68
N GLY A 185 12.39 -13.10 30.26
CA GLY A 185 13.23 -11.96 29.88
C GLY A 185 13.90 -12.01 28.50
N VAL A 186 13.85 -13.15 27.78
CA VAL A 186 14.38 -13.27 26.40
C VAL A 186 13.30 -12.85 25.40
N SER A 187 13.64 -11.92 24.50
CA SER A 187 12.72 -11.31 23.54
C SER A 187 12.73 -11.97 22.16
N VAL A 188 13.90 -12.39 21.67
CA VAL A 188 14.07 -13.00 20.34
C VAL A 188 15.08 -14.15 20.39
N ILE A 189 14.83 -15.21 19.62
CA ILE A 189 15.73 -16.36 19.49
C ILE A 189 16.40 -16.34 18.10
N LEU A 190 17.72 -16.33 18.06
CA LEU A 190 18.50 -16.55 16.84
C LEU A 190 18.92 -18.03 16.76
N ALA A 191 18.17 -18.83 16.01
CA ALA A 191 18.33 -20.28 15.96
C ALA A 191 19.15 -20.72 14.74
N THR A 192 20.46 -20.91 14.91
CA THR A 192 21.35 -21.47 13.87
C THR A 192 21.78 -22.87 14.28
N GLY A 193 21.13 -23.88 13.70
CA GLY A 193 21.36 -25.29 14.01
C GLY A 193 20.47 -26.18 13.17
N GLY A 194 20.46 -27.48 13.45
CA GLY A 194 19.63 -28.43 12.71
C GLY A 194 18.12 -28.19 12.88
N ASN A 195 17.32 -28.75 11.97
CA ASN A 195 15.87 -28.54 11.89
C ASN A 195 15.12 -28.81 13.22
N ALA A 196 15.57 -29.76 14.04
CA ALA A 196 14.96 -30.04 15.35
C ALA A 196 15.12 -28.86 16.33
N MET A 197 16.30 -28.24 16.37
CA MET A 197 16.58 -27.06 17.20
C MET A 197 15.78 -25.85 16.72
N VAL A 198 15.72 -25.65 15.39
CA VAL A 198 14.92 -24.56 14.81
C VAL A 198 13.44 -24.73 15.13
N ARG A 199 12.89 -25.94 14.98
CA ARG A 199 11.50 -26.24 15.37
C ARG A 199 11.26 -25.97 16.86
N SER A 200 12.22 -26.33 17.73
CA SER A 200 12.14 -26.01 19.15
C SER A 200 12.08 -24.50 19.39
N ALA A 201 12.90 -23.70 18.71
CA ALA A 201 12.90 -22.24 18.85
C ALA A 201 11.56 -21.62 18.45
N TYR A 202 10.95 -22.07 17.34
CA TYR A 202 9.60 -21.61 16.93
C TYR A 202 8.47 -22.10 17.84
N SER A 203 8.70 -23.11 18.68
CA SER A 203 7.71 -23.63 19.63
C SER A 203 7.74 -22.92 20.99
N CYS A 204 8.68 -21.99 21.21
CA CYS A 204 8.83 -21.29 22.49
C CYS A 204 7.84 -20.13 22.71
N GLY A 205 6.90 -19.89 21.79
CA GLY A 205 5.95 -18.76 21.89
C GLY A 205 6.60 -17.38 21.71
N LYS A 206 7.83 -17.33 21.18
CA LYS A 206 8.60 -16.10 20.97
C LYS A 206 8.97 -15.91 19.50
N PRO A 207 9.20 -14.66 19.06
CA PRO A 207 9.82 -14.43 17.76
C PRO A 207 11.15 -15.18 17.67
N ALA A 208 11.26 -16.05 16.67
CA ALA A 208 12.47 -16.79 16.36
C ALA A 208 12.91 -16.49 14.93
N LEU A 209 14.20 -16.28 14.73
CA LEU A 209 14.85 -16.16 13.43
C LEU A 209 15.68 -17.43 13.24
N GLY A 210 15.05 -18.40 12.59
CA GLY A 210 15.62 -19.71 12.29
C GLY A 210 16.25 -19.83 10.92
N VAL A 211 16.95 -20.95 10.71
CA VAL A 211 17.51 -21.39 9.43
C VAL A 211 16.86 -22.71 8.99
N GLY A 212 17.23 -23.22 7.82
CA GLY A 212 16.89 -24.58 7.37
C GLY A 212 18.14 -25.34 6.92
N ALA A 213 17.96 -26.62 6.60
CA ALA A 213 18.98 -27.43 5.93
C ALA A 213 19.18 -26.96 4.48
N GLY A 214 20.36 -27.20 3.92
CA GLY A 214 20.69 -26.84 2.54
C GLY A 214 20.98 -28.07 1.67
N ASN A 215 20.24 -28.22 0.57
CA ASN A 215 20.52 -29.24 -0.44
C ASN A 215 20.78 -28.62 -1.81
N SER A 216 21.80 -27.76 -1.88
CA SER A 216 21.99 -26.83 -2.99
C SER A 216 22.43 -27.48 -4.30
N PRO A 217 21.65 -27.40 -5.39
CA PRO A 217 22.10 -27.79 -6.72
C PRO A 217 22.86 -26.65 -7.40
N ALA A 218 23.80 -26.98 -8.29
CA ALA A 218 24.37 -26.06 -9.27
C ALA A 218 24.08 -26.58 -10.68
N TYR A 219 23.18 -25.91 -11.39
CA TYR A 219 22.88 -26.24 -12.78
C TYR A 219 23.84 -25.48 -13.73
N ILE A 220 24.63 -26.22 -14.51
CA ILE A 220 25.53 -25.67 -15.52
C ILE A 220 24.91 -25.95 -16.89
N HIS A 221 24.32 -24.91 -17.47
CA HIS A 221 23.78 -24.95 -18.83
C HIS A 221 24.90 -24.85 -19.86
N SER A 222 24.69 -25.39 -21.05
CA SER A 222 25.65 -25.40 -22.16
C SER A 222 26.10 -24.01 -22.64
N SER A 223 25.36 -22.95 -22.32
CA SER A 223 25.78 -21.55 -22.59
C SER A 223 26.71 -20.95 -21.53
N ALA A 224 26.99 -21.66 -20.44
CA ALA A 224 27.83 -21.16 -19.34
C ALA A 224 29.28 -20.92 -19.79
N ASN A 225 29.97 -20.05 -19.04
CA ASN A 225 31.43 -20.11 -19.01
C ASN A 225 31.84 -21.34 -18.20
N LEU A 226 32.06 -22.46 -18.88
CA LEU A 226 32.33 -23.75 -18.25
C LEU A 226 33.51 -23.67 -17.28
N ASN A 227 34.59 -23.00 -17.66
CA ASN A 227 35.79 -22.89 -16.83
C ASN A 227 35.51 -22.20 -15.49
N ARG A 228 34.76 -21.10 -15.53
CA ARG A 228 34.36 -20.40 -14.31
C ARG A 228 33.39 -21.26 -13.50
N ALA A 229 32.39 -21.87 -14.14
CA ALA A 229 31.37 -22.66 -13.45
C ALA A 229 31.99 -23.84 -12.67
N VAL A 230 32.92 -24.57 -13.29
CA VAL A 230 33.61 -25.67 -12.62
C VAL A 230 34.50 -25.16 -11.48
N TYR A 231 35.23 -24.05 -11.69
CA TYR A 231 36.05 -23.44 -10.63
C TYR A 231 35.20 -22.98 -9.43
N ASP A 232 34.07 -22.33 -9.68
CA ASP A 232 33.12 -21.88 -8.67
C ASP A 232 32.59 -23.05 -7.84
N VAL A 233 32.11 -24.12 -8.50
CA VAL A 233 31.59 -25.32 -7.80
C VAL A 233 32.67 -25.99 -6.96
N VAL A 234 33.89 -26.15 -7.49
CA VAL A 234 34.99 -26.78 -6.72
C VAL A 234 35.41 -25.92 -5.54
N SER A 235 35.62 -24.61 -5.75
CA SER A 235 36.05 -23.69 -4.70
C SER A 235 35.02 -23.57 -3.57
N SER A 236 33.73 -23.57 -3.90
CA SER A 236 32.65 -23.58 -2.92
C SER A 236 32.57 -24.91 -2.16
N LYS A 237 32.67 -26.04 -2.87
CA LYS A 237 32.52 -27.36 -2.26
C LYS A 237 33.70 -27.76 -1.38
N ALA A 238 34.91 -27.37 -1.76
CA ALA A 238 36.13 -27.65 -1.01
C ALA A 238 36.24 -26.78 0.26
N PHE A 239 35.62 -25.60 0.27
CA PHE A 239 35.74 -24.63 1.36
C PHE A 239 35.26 -25.17 2.71
N ASP A 240 36.15 -25.16 3.70
CA ASP A 240 36.02 -25.74 5.03
C ASP A 240 35.53 -27.19 4.98
N ASN A 241 36.03 -27.96 4.00
CA ASN A 241 35.60 -29.31 3.66
C ASN A 241 34.08 -29.42 3.43
N GLY A 242 33.48 -28.46 2.74
CA GLY A 242 32.07 -28.49 2.35
C GLY A 242 31.07 -28.33 3.49
N MET A 243 31.48 -27.72 4.61
CA MET A 243 30.63 -27.56 5.80
C MET A 243 29.69 -26.35 5.79
N ILE A 244 29.82 -25.45 4.82
CA ILE A 244 28.85 -24.37 4.64
C ILE A 244 27.55 -24.99 4.13
N CYS A 245 26.42 -24.69 4.80
CA CYS A 245 25.10 -25.24 4.44
C CYS A 245 24.64 -24.86 3.03
N ALA A 246 25.12 -23.73 2.52
CA ALA A 246 24.86 -23.31 1.14
C ALA A 246 25.74 -24.04 0.10
N SER A 247 26.74 -24.83 0.51
CA SER A 247 27.64 -25.52 -0.44
C SER A 247 26.90 -26.50 -1.34
N GLU A 248 27.38 -26.63 -2.56
CA GLU A 248 26.79 -27.48 -3.59
C GLU A 248 26.72 -28.93 -3.10
N GLN A 249 25.58 -29.56 -3.29
CA GLN A 249 25.35 -30.97 -3.01
C GLN A 249 25.27 -31.79 -4.30
N ALA A 250 24.89 -31.16 -5.41
CA ALA A 250 24.93 -31.74 -6.74
C ALA A 250 25.36 -30.69 -7.78
N VAL A 251 26.07 -31.15 -8.82
CA VAL A 251 26.20 -30.44 -10.08
C VAL A 251 25.32 -31.13 -11.13
N ILE A 252 24.51 -30.34 -11.82
CA ILE A 252 23.64 -30.79 -12.91
C ILE A 252 24.23 -30.23 -14.19
N LEU A 253 24.61 -31.09 -15.13
CA LEU A 253 25.32 -30.73 -16.35
C LEU A 253 24.43 -30.99 -17.56
N ASP A 254 24.38 -30.05 -18.50
CA ASP A 254 23.85 -30.36 -19.84
C ASP A 254 24.70 -31.48 -20.48
N GLU A 255 24.05 -32.47 -21.09
CA GLU A 255 24.68 -33.62 -21.75
C GLU A 255 25.78 -33.19 -22.73
N LYS A 256 25.56 -32.08 -23.44
CA LYS A 256 26.50 -31.52 -24.43
C LYS A 256 27.86 -31.10 -23.86
N ILE A 257 27.93 -30.78 -22.57
CA ILE A 257 29.15 -30.28 -21.92
C ILE A 257 29.67 -31.22 -20.82
N GLU A 258 28.97 -32.31 -20.53
CA GLU A 258 29.29 -33.21 -19.42
C GLU A 258 30.74 -33.70 -19.45
N GLN A 259 31.19 -34.22 -20.60
CA GLN A 259 32.55 -34.76 -20.72
C GLN A 259 33.62 -33.68 -20.47
N ALA A 260 33.46 -32.51 -21.09
CA ALA A 260 34.38 -31.39 -20.93
C ALA A 260 34.40 -30.87 -19.47
N ALA A 261 33.24 -30.84 -18.82
CA ALA A 261 33.12 -30.47 -17.41
C ALA A 261 33.87 -31.47 -16.50
N LEU A 262 33.66 -32.77 -16.69
CA LEU A 262 34.32 -33.81 -15.90
C LEU A 262 35.84 -33.82 -16.07
N GLU A 263 36.35 -33.57 -17.28
CA GLU A 263 37.78 -33.38 -17.54
C GLU A 263 38.33 -32.16 -16.78
N GLN A 264 37.55 -31.07 -16.74
CA GLN A 264 37.93 -29.88 -16.00
C GLN A 264 37.89 -30.07 -14.49
N PHE A 265 36.90 -30.76 -13.94
CA PHE A 265 36.86 -31.13 -12.52
C PHE A 265 38.11 -31.92 -12.13
N LYS A 266 38.52 -32.90 -12.96
CA LYS A 266 39.78 -33.63 -12.75
C LYS A 266 41.00 -32.72 -12.75
N SER A 267 41.05 -31.74 -13.67
CA SER A 267 42.17 -30.78 -13.75
C SER A 267 42.31 -29.90 -12.50
N LEU A 268 41.22 -29.71 -11.74
CA LEU A 268 41.21 -29.00 -10.46
C LEU A 268 41.42 -29.93 -9.25
N GLY A 269 41.80 -31.20 -9.47
CA GLY A 269 42.10 -32.13 -8.39
C GLY A 269 40.87 -32.82 -7.78
N CYS A 270 39.76 -32.92 -8.52
CA CYS A 270 38.62 -33.74 -8.12
C CYS A 270 38.76 -35.20 -8.60
N HIS A 271 38.30 -36.15 -7.77
CA HIS A 271 38.25 -37.57 -8.12
C HIS A 271 36.86 -37.95 -8.64
N ILE A 272 36.78 -38.62 -9.80
CA ILE A 272 35.50 -39.15 -10.32
C ILE A 272 35.34 -40.58 -9.83
N ALA A 273 34.38 -40.80 -8.93
CA ALA A 273 34.15 -42.10 -8.31
C ALA A 273 33.67 -43.14 -9.33
N THR A 274 34.28 -44.32 -9.28
CA THR A 274 33.77 -45.50 -9.99
C THR A 274 32.45 -45.99 -9.37
N LYS A 275 31.70 -46.84 -10.08
CA LYS A 275 30.48 -47.46 -9.53
C LYS A 275 30.72 -48.20 -8.21
N ALA A 276 31.90 -48.81 -8.05
CA ALA A 276 32.28 -49.52 -6.82
C ALA A 276 32.61 -48.55 -5.68
N GLU A 277 33.32 -47.46 -5.96
CA GLU A 277 33.63 -46.40 -4.99
C GLU A 277 32.36 -45.67 -4.55
N LYS A 278 31.46 -45.34 -5.48
CA LYS A 278 30.14 -44.77 -5.19
C LYS A 278 29.36 -45.63 -4.19
N ALA A 279 29.27 -46.94 -4.42
CA ALA A 279 28.55 -47.84 -3.50
C ALA A 279 29.18 -47.89 -2.09
N LYS A 280 30.50 -47.73 -1.99
CA LYS A 280 31.20 -47.61 -0.71
C LYS A 280 30.86 -46.28 0.00
N LEU A 281 30.84 -45.17 -0.75
CA LEU A 281 30.45 -43.85 -0.25
C LEU A 281 29.00 -43.84 0.27
N GLU A 282 28.05 -44.38 -0.50
CA GLU A 282 26.65 -44.52 -0.08
C GLU A 282 26.54 -45.25 1.28
N LYS A 283 27.23 -46.38 1.41
CA LYS A 283 27.24 -47.18 2.63
C LYS A 283 27.87 -46.43 3.82
N LEU A 284 28.99 -45.74 3.62
CA LEU A 284 29.65 -44.98 4.68
C LEU A 284 28.80 -43.77 5.14
N MET A 285 28.29 -43.00 4.19
CA MET A 285 27.66 -41.70 4.43
C MET A 285 26.21 -41.84 4.92
N PHE A 286 25.49 -42.85 4.46
CA PHE A 286 24.05 -42.99 4.70
C PHE A 286 23.65 -44.35 5.26
N GLY A 287 24.58 -45.31 5.38
CA GLY A 287 24.28 -46.66 5.84
C GLY A 287 23.44 -47.50 4.87
N ALA A 288 23.23 -47.01 3.65
CA ALA A 288 22.36 -47.60 2.65
C ALA A 288 23.05 -47.63 1.29
N LYS A 289 22.71 -48.61 0.46
CA LYS A 289 23.09 -48.64 -0.96
C LYS A 289 21.91 -48.09 -1.78
N ALA A 290 22.19 -47.33 -2.84
CA ALA A 290 21.15 -46.77 -3.70
C ALA A 290 20.16 -47.84 -4.19
N PHE A 291 18.89 -47.43 -4.32
CA PHE A 291 17.75 -48.26 -4.73
C PHE A 291 17.47 -49.46 -3.83
N THR A 292 17.74 -49.32 -2.53
CA THR A 292 17.36 -50.31 -1.51
C THR A 292 16.38 -49.71 -0.50
N ASN A 293 15.57 -50.55 0.15
CA ASN A 293 14.63 -50.11 1.20
C ASN A 293 15.29 -49.37 2.37
N ALA A 294 16.60 -49.56 2.58
CA ALA A 294 17.37 -48.87 3.62
C ALA A 294 17.47 -47.35 3.39
N CYS A 295 17.26 -46.87 2.16
CA CYS A 295 17.41 -45.44 1.86
C CYS A 295 16.30 -44.57 2.49
N ALA A 296 15.11 -45.14 2.73
CA ALA A 296 13.97 -44.42 3.32
C ALA A 296 14.26 -43.91 4.74
N THR A 297 15.03 -44.66 5.52
CA THR A 297 15.42 -44.30 6.90
C THR A 297 16.86 -43.82 7.02
N ALA A 298 17.58 -43.73 5.91
CA ALA A 298 18.97 -43.28 5.89
C ALA A 298 19.12 -41.90 6.53
N ARG A 299 20.21 -41.74 7.28
CA ARG A 299 20.63 -40.49 7.93
C ARG A 299 22.09 -40.26 7.63
N LEU A 300 22.46 -39.00 7.50
CA LEU A 300 23.85 -38.63 7.30
C LEU A 300 24.68 -39.09 8.50
N ASN A 301 25.76 -39.82 8.23
CA ASN A 301 26.73 -40.23 9.23
C ASN A 301 27.46 -38.98 9.75
N PRO A 302 27.35 -38.62 11.03
CA PRO A 302 27.97 -37.40 11.55
C PRO A 302 29.51 -37.45 11.55
N SER A 303 30.13 -38.61 11.40
CA SER A 303 31.60 -38.74 11.38
C SER A 303 32.25 -38.19 10.11
N ILE A 304 31.51 -38.09 9.00
CA ILE A 304 32.04 -37.61 7.71
C ILE A 304 31.96 -36.09 7.56
N VAL A 305 31.18 -35.42 8.41
CA VAL A 305 30.94 -33.97 8.34
C VAL A 305 32.26 -33.22 8.53
N GLY A 306 32.63 -32.41 7.53
CA GLY A 306 33.87 -31.62 7.54
C GLY A 306 35.18 -32.43 7.47
N GLN A 307 35.13 -33.72 7.14
CA GLN A 307 36.34 -34.48 6.86
C GLN A 307 36.83 -34.21 5.44
N SER A 308 38.13 -34.36 5.20
CA SER A 308 38.71 -34.19 3.86
C SER A 308 38.24 -35.29 2.90
N ALA A 309 38.30 -35.04 1.59
CA ALA A 309 37.98 -36.07 0.58
C ALA A 309 38.85 -37.33 0.75
N HIS A 310 40.14 -37.14 1.06
CA HIS A 310 41.08 -38.22 1.34
C HIS A 310 40.62 -39.10 2.51
N GLU A 311 40.29 -38.49 3.65
CA GLU A 311 39.85 -39.21 4.84
C GLU A 311 38.52 -39.95 4.62
N ILE A 312 37.59 -39.34 3.88
CA ILE A 312 36.32 -39.98 3.53
C ILE A 312 36.52 -41.19 2.62
N ALA A 313 37.41 -41.09 1.63
CA ALA A 313 37.75 -42.21 0.76
C ALA A 313 38.36 -43.37 1.57
N HIS A 314 39.33 -43.05 2.43
CA HIS A 314 40.00 -44.03 3.30
C HIS A 314 38.99 -44.74 4.22
N GLN A 315 38.09 -43.99 4.88
CA GLN A 315 37.01 -44.57 5.70
C GLN A 315 36.02 -45.43 4.88
N ALA A 316 35.79 -45.07 3.61
CA ALA A 316 34.93 -45.84 2.71
C ALA A 316 35.64 -47.10 2.16
N GLY A 317 36.97 -47.21 2.34
CA GLY A 317 37.79 -48.34 1.92
C GLY A 317 38.30 -48.23 0.49
N PHE A 318 38.65 -47.02 0.03
CA PHE A 318 39.41 -46.78 -1.19
C PHE A 318 40.36 -45.58 -1.02
N GLU A 319 41.31 -45.40 -1.94
CA GLU A 319 42.35 -44.38 -1.81
C GLU A 319 42.20 -43.29 -2.87
N VAL A 320 42.42 -42.04 -2.46
CA VAL A 320 42.58 -40.89 -3.35
C VAL A 320 43.79 -40.07 -2.88
N PRO A 321 44.48 -39.32 -3.76
CA PRO A 321 45.63 -38.51 -3.36
C PRO A 321 45.29 -37.52 -2.22
N GLU A 322 46.23 -37.30 -1.30
CA GLU A 322 46.14 -36.19 -0.35
C GLU A 322 46.00 -34.86 -1.13
N GLY A 323 45.15 -33.95 -0.64
CA GLY A 323 44.84 -32.71 -1.34
C GLY A 323 43.74 -32.82 -2.43
N THR A 324 43.13 -33.99 -2.61
CA THR A 324 41.92 -34.13 -3.45
C THR A 324 40.86 -33.13 -3.00
N GLN A 325 40.35 -32.31 -3.93
CA GLN A 325 39.43 -31.21 -3.61
C GLN A 325 38.01 -31.71 -3.31
N ALA A 326 37.51 -32.65 -4.12
CA ALA A 326 36.20 -33.25 -3.95
C ALA A 326 36.10 -34.60 -4.67
N ILE A 327 35.16 -35.44 -4.22
CA ILE A 327 34.80 -36.71 -4.87
C ILE A 327 33.46 -36.55 -5.58
N LEU A 328 33.44 -36.75 -6.89
CA LEU A 328 32.24 -36.65 -7.73
C LEU A 328 31.66 -38.03 -7.97
N ALA A 329 30.39 -38.23 -7.64
CA ALA A 329 29.68 -39.50 -7.82
C ALA A 329 28.51 -39.34 -8.79
N GLN A 330 28.52 -40.12 -9.88
CA GLN A 330 27.42 -40.08 -10.86
C GLN A 330 26.13 -40.63 -10.26
N CYS A 331 25.07 -39.82 -10.27
CA CYS A 331 23.72 -40.16 -9.85
C CYS A 331 22.78 -40.20 -11.06
N THR A 332 21.67 -40.93 -10.96
CA THR A 332 20.73 -41.10 -12.07
C THR A 332 19.42 -40.34 -11.89
N GLU A 333 19.01 -40.05 -10.66
CA GLU A 333 17.78 -39.34 -10.33
C GLU A 333 17.93 -38.57 -9.01
N VAL A 334 17.06 -37.59 -8.79
CA VAL A 334 16.92 -36.93 -7.49
C VAL A 334 15.79 -37.61 -6.73
N SER A 335 16.17 -38.48 -5.79
CA SER A 335 15.21 -39.16 -4.93
C SER A 335 15.87 -39.62 -3.63
N TYR A 336 15.05 -39.94 -2.63
CA TYR A 336 15.55 -40.58 -1.42
C TYR A 336 16.16 -41.97 -1.68
N SER A 337 15.83 -42.63 -2.79
CA SER A 337 16.44 -43.91 -3.20
C SER A 337 17.88 -43.74 -3.68
N GLU A 338 18.28 -42.51 -4.06
CA GLU A 338 19.61 -42.15 -4.50
C GLU A 338 20.28 -41.24 -3.43
N PRO A 339 20.78 -41.81 -2.31
CA PRO A 339 21.08 -41.06 -1.09
C PRO A 339 22.18 -39.99 -1.24
N LEU A 340 23.07 -40.10 -2.23
CA LEU A 340 24.09 -39.09 -2.48
C LEU A 340 23.52 -37.76 -3.04
N THR A 341 22.25 -37.71 -3.44
CA THR A 341 21.55 -36.46 -3.81
C THR A 341 21.07 -35.65 -2.61
N ARG A 342 21.29 -36.13 -1.38
CA ARG A 342 20.94 -35.41 -0.14
C ARG A 342 22.07 -34.48 0.32
N GLU A 343 21.82 -33.73 1.39
CA GLU A 343 22.84 -32.93 2.07
C GLU A 343 23.93 -33.82 2.69
N LYS A 344 25.21 -33.49 2.44
CA LYS A 344 26.38 -34.28 2.83
C LYS A 344 27.36 -33.56 3.75
N LEU A 345 27.36 -32.22 3.78
CA LEU A 345 28.27 -31.38 4.59
C LEU A 345 29.75 -31.82 4.57
N SER A 346 30.20 -32.28 3.41
CA SER A 346 31.52 -32.86 3.16
C SER A 346 31.90 -32.66 1.68
N PRO A 347 33.17 -32.83 1.26
CA PRO A 347 33.61 -32.63 -0.12
C PRO A 347 33.25 -33.81 -1.04
N VAL A 348 31.99 -34.25 -1.01
CA VAL A 348 31.39 -35.23 -1.93
C VAL A 348 30.26 -34.56 -2.70
N LEU A 349 30.25 -34.68 -4.03
CA LEU A 349 29.30 -34.02 -4.93
C LEU A 349 28.59 -35.04 -5.82
N ALA A 350 27.26 -34.97 -5.91
CA ALA A 350 26.52 -35.75 -6.90
C ALA A 350 26.68 -35.11 -8.29
N VAL A 351 26.81 -35.93 -9.33
CA VAL A 351 26.80 -35.49 -10.73
C VAL A 351 25.56 -36.03 -11.41
N LEU A 352 24.75 -35.15 -11.97
CA LEU A 352 23.53 -35.46 -12.71
C LEU A 352 23.64 -34.90 -14.13
N THR A 353 23.08 -35.61 -15.11
CA THR A 353 23.04 -35.18 -16.51
C THR A 353 21.63 -34.77 -16.89
N ALA A 354 21.49 -33.60 -17.51
CA ALA A 354 20.24 -33.10 -18.08
C ALA A 354 20.32 -33.10 -19.61
N LYS A 355 19.25 -33.54 -20.27
CA LYS A 355 19.13 -33.55 -21.75
C LYS A 355 18.95 -32.14 -22.31
N ASP A 356 18.24 -31.30 -21.57
CA ASP A 356 17.93 -29.93 -21.93
C ASP A 356 17.74 -29.03 -20.69
N ALA A 357 17.49 -27.75 -20.94
CA ALA A 357 17.34 -26.75 -19.90
C ALA A 357 16.12 -26.97 -19.01
N ASP A 358 15.02 -27.50 -19.53
CA ASP A 358 13.82 -27.71 -18.73
C ASP A 358 14.05 -28.90 -17.76
N GLU A 359 14.72 -29.98 -18.19
CA GLU A 359 15.14 -31.08 -17.30
C GLU A 359 16.18 -30.62 -16.27
N GLY A 360 17.15 -29.79 -16.66
CA GLY A 360 18.17 -29.25 -15.74
C GLY A 360 17.57 -28.38 -14.63
N ILE A 361 16.62 -27.53 -14.98
CA ILE A 361 15.85 -26.72 -14.01
C ILE A 361 15.02 -27.62 -13.10
N GLU A 362 14.37 -28.66 -13.64
CA GLU A 362 13.53 -29.56 -12.87
C GLU A 362 14.34 -30.39 -11.85
N LEU A 363 15.49 -30.93 -12.26
CA LEU A 363 16.40 -31.63 -11.35
C LEU A 363 16.90 -30.71 -10.23
N ALA A 364 17.19 -29.45 -10.54
CA ALA A 364 17.58 -28.47 -9.53
C ALA A 364 16.42 -28.20 -8.55
N ALA A 365 15.20 -28.08 -9.05
CA ALA A 365 14.04 -27.87 -8.19
C ALA A 365 13.79 -29.08 -7.27
N GLN A 366 13.88 -30.31 -7.79
CA GLN A 366 13.74 -31.53 -7.01
C GLN A 366 14.79 -31.63 -5.90
N MET A 367 16.03 -31.22 -6.16
CA MET A 367 17.10 -31.20 -5.16
C MET A 367 16.72 -30.29 -3.98
N VAL A 368 16.22 -29.09 -4.28
CA VAL A 368 15.76 -28.14 -3.27
C VAL A 368 14.53 -28.68 -2.52
N GLU A 369 13.57 -29.26 -3.22
CA GLU A 369 12.35 -29.83 -2.62
C GLU A 369 12.63 -31.02 -1.67
N GLN A 370 13.67 -31.81 -1.96
CA GLN A 370 13.96 -33.04 -1.21
C GLN A 370 14.48 -32.80 0.21
N ASP A 371 15.34 -31.80 0.44
CA ASP A 371 15.93 -31.53 1.78
C ASP A 371 16.43 -30.06 1.93
N GLY A 372 16.16 -29.17 0.96
CA GLY A 372 16.80 -27.84 0.85
C GLY A 372 15.85 -26.65 0.69
N LEU A 373 14.54 -26.83 0.93
CA LEU A 373 13.51 -25.84 0.65
C LEU A 373 13.84 -24.48 1.25
N GLY A 374 13.81 -23.45 0.38
CA GLY A 374 14.07 -22.07 0.74
C GLY A 374 15.54 -21.72 1.01
N HIS A 375 16.48 -22.66 0.95
CA HIS A 375 17.88 -22.36 1.26
C HIS A 375 18.60 -21.68 0.09
N THR A 376 19.26 -22.47 -0.79
CA THR A 376 20.14 -21.95 -1.85
C THR A 376 20.12 -22.87 -3.07
N ALA A 377 20.19 -22.30 -4.27
CA ALA A 377 20.46 -23.00 -5.52
C ALA A 377 21.30 -22.11 -6.46
N ALA A 378 22.06 -22.70 -7.39
CA ALA A 378 22.85 -21.97 -8.37
C ALA A 378 22.51 -22.33 -9.81
N ILE A 379 22.65 -21.33 -10.68
CA ILE A 379 22.65 -21.50 -12.13
C ILE A 379 23.86 -20.82 -12.75
N HIS A 380 24.61 -21.57 -13.56
CA HIS A 380 25.63 -21.04 -14.45
C HIS A 380 25.06 -21.06 -15.87
N CYS A 381 24.73 -19.88 -16.39
CA CYS A 381 24.06 -19.72 -17.68
C CYS A 381 24.31 -18.30 -18.23
N ARG A 382 24.23 -18.12 -19.55
CA ARG A 382 24.26 -16.80 -20.22
C ARG A 382 22.93 -16.43 -20.89
N ASP A 383 21.96 -17.33 -20.88
CA ASP A 383 20.64 -17.10 -21.47
C ASP A 383 19.67 -16.59 -20.39
N ASN A 384 19.25 -15.34 -20.53
CA ASN A 384 18.37 -14.68 -19.57
C ASN A 384 16.98 -15.33 -19.47
N ASN A 385 16.47 -15.96 -20.53
CA ASN A 385 15.17 -16.64 -20.48
C ASN A 385 15.26 -17.91 -19.62
N ILE A 386 16.36 -18.65 -19.73
CA ILE A 386 16.62 -19.83 -18.90
C ILE A 386 16.83 -19.42 -17.44
N ILE A 387 17.59 -18.34 -17.19
CA ILE A 387 17.79 -17.79 -15.84
C ILE A 387 16.44 -17.38 -15.22
N ALA A 388 15.56 -16.71 -15.98
CA ALA A 388 14.24 -16.33 -15.51
C ALA A 388 13.33 -17.54 -15.22
N LYS A 389 13.38 -18.59 -16.06
CA LYS A 389 12.67 -19.86 -15.82
C LYS A 389 13.16 -20.55 -14.55
N PHE A 390 14.49 -20.65 -14.36
CA PHE A 390 15.11 -21.18 -13.15
C PHE A 390 14.66 -20.40 -11.91
N GLY A 391 14.69 -19.07 -12.00
CA GLY A 391 14.20 -18.14 -10.98
C GLY A 391 12.76 -18.36 -10.56
N SER A 392 11.91 -18.75 -11.51
CA SER A 392 10.48 -18.97 -11.28
C SER A 392 10.16 -20.37 -10.75
N ARG A 393 10.97 -21.38 -11.09
CA ARG A 393 10.69 -22.79 -10.77
C ARG A 393 11.33 -23.28 -9.47
N VAL A 394 12.53 -22.81 -9.14
CA VAL A 394 13.32 -23.33 -8.02
C VAL A 394 12.97 -22.62 -6.71
N GLN A 395 12.44 -23.37 -5.74
CA GLN A 395 11.96 -22.83 -4.45
C GLN A 395 13.09 -22.57 -3.43
N ALA A 396 14.11 -21.82 -3.81
CA ALA A 396 15.18 -21.36 -2.91
C ALA A 396 15.14 -19.84 -2.75
N VAL A 397 15.42 -19.33 -1.55
CA VAL A 397 15.45 -17.87 -1.29
C VAL A 397 16.69 -17.23 -1.91
N ARG A 398 17.83 -17.93 -1.91
CA ARG A 398 19.08 -17.46 -2.52
C ARG A 398 19.34 -18.22 -3.81
N LEU A 399 19.05 -17.56 -4.93
CA LEU A 399 19.44 -18.06 -6.25
C LEU A 399 20.74 -17.36 -6.66
N VAL A 400 21.81 -18.15 -6.76
CA VAL A 400 23.15 -17.67 -7.07
C VAL A 400 23.40 -17.84 -8.56
N GLU A 401 23.51 -16.74 -9.29
CA GLU A 401 23.83 -16.77 -10.70
C GLU A 401 25.34 -16.68 -10.89
N ASN A 402 25.93 -17.61 -11.66
CA ASN A 402 27.28 -17.49 -12.20
C ASN A 402 28.39 -17.27 -11.13
N ALA A 403 28.22 -17.85 -9.94
CA ALA A 403 29.10 -17.69 -8.78
C ALA A 403 29.03 -18.92 -7.85
N PRO A 404 30.04 -19.14 -6.98
CA PRO A 404 30.03 -20.22 -5.99
C PRO A 404 28.91 -20.07 -4.95
N THR A 405 28.22 -21.15 -4.57
CA THR A 405 27.08 -21.03 -3.66
C THR A 405 27.47 -20.75 -2.21
N SER A 406 28.57 -21.30 -1.69
CA SER A 406 28.98 -21.08 -0.29
C SER A 406 29.27 -19.60 -0.01
N GLN A 407 30.12 -18.99 -0.82
CA GLN A 407 30.53 -17.59 -0.68
C GLN A 407 29.47 -16.63 -1.27
N GLY A 408 28.76 -17.05 -2.32
CA GLY A 408 27.68 -16.27 -2.91
C GLY A 408 26.48 -16.15 -1.98
N ALA A 409 26.03 -17.24 -1.34
CA ALA A 409 24.83 -17.23 -0.51
C ALA A 409 25.01 -16.51 0.82
N ILE A 410 26.21 -16.53 1.41
CA ILE A 410 26.50 -15.76 2.63
C ILE A 410 26.56 -14.24 2.37
N GLY A 411 26.77 -13.81 1.12
CA GLY A 411 26.66 -12.43 0.67
C GLY A 411 27.88 -11.55 0.89
N GLY A 412 27.97 -10.44 0.13
CA GLY A 412 29.01 -9.41 0.26
C GLY A 412 30.40 -9.75 -0.30
N LEU A 413 30.52 -10.86 -1.02
CA LEU A 413 31.75 -11.29 -1.70
C LEU A 413 31.56 -11.32 -3.23
N PHE A 414 30.66 -12.18 -3.70
CA PHE A 414 30.37 -12.36 -5.14
C PHE A 414 29.12 -11.62 -5.61
N ASN A 415 28.28 -11.19 -4.68
CA ASN A 415 27.02 -10.48 -4.95
C ASN A 415 26.69 -9.54 -3.80
N SER A 416 25.63 -8.75 -3.98
CA SER A 416 25.17 -7.76 -2.99
C SER A 416 24.17 -8.31 -1.97
N PHE A 417 24.08 -9.63 -1.77
CA PHE A 417 23.33 -10.18 -0.64
C PHE A 417 23.93 -9.70 0.68
N ILE A 418 23.09 -9.62 1.71
CA ILE A 418 23.51 -9.16 3.05
C ILE A 418 24.51 -10.18 3.63
N PRO A 419 25.71 -9.76 4.08
CA PRO A 419 26.67 -10.65 4.73
C PRO A 419 26.09 -11.32 5.98
N SER A 420 26.00 -12.64 6.00
CA SER A 420 25.38 -13.38 7.11
C SER A 420 25.84 -14.83 7.24
N LEU A 421 25.80 -15.33 8.47
CA LEU A 421 25.97 -16.74 8.82
C LEU A 421 24.67 -17.33 9.41
N THR A 422 23.54 -16.66 9.21
CA THR A 422 22.20 -17.13 9.56
C THR A 422 21.29 -16.88 8.37
N LEU A 423 21.14 -17.93 7.56
CA LEU A 423 20.48 -17.89 6.27
C LEU A 423 19.03 -18.39 6.43
N GLY A 424 18.08 -17.46 6.56
CA GLY A 424 16.68 -17.81 6.79
C GLY A 424 15.99 -18.33 5.53
N CYS A 425 15.31 -19.47 5.61
CA CYS A 425 14.74 -20.18 4.46
C CYS A 425 13.29 -19.79 4.11
N GLY A 426 12.76 -18.73 4.72
CA GLY A 426 11.38 -18.28 4.47
C GLY A 426 10.32 -19.34 4.78
N SER A 427 9.11 -19.13 4.26
CA SER A 427 7.98 -20.03 4.48
C SER A 427 8.22 -21.44 3.93
N TYR A 428 9.03 -21.58 2.87
CA TYR A 428 9.43 -22.88 2.30
C TYR A 428 10.17 -23.75 3.33
N GLY A 429 11.08 -23.16 4.10
CA GLY A 429 11.82 -23.85 5.17
C GLY A 429 11.18 -23.70 6.56
N HIS A 430 9.92 -23.29 6.65
CA HIS A 430 9.22 -23.00 7.91
C HIS A 430 9.97 -21.98 8.81
N ASN A 431 10.45 -20.88 8.21
CA ASN A 431 11.09 -19.79 8.92
C ASN A 431 10.32 -18.47 8.77
N SER A 432 10.42 -17.61 9.79
CA SER A 432 9.83 -16.25 9.82
C SER A 432 10.55 -15.24 8.93
N VAL A 433 11.76 -15.57 8.46
CA VAL A 433 12.63 -14.70 7.66
C VAL A 433 13.12 -15.41 6.40
N SER A 434 12.97 -14.75 5.26
CA SER A 434 13.37 -15.21 3.93
C SER A 434 14.50 -14.32 3.37
N ASN A 435 15.55 -14.14 4.15
CA ASN A 435 16.74 -13.40 3.75
C ASN A 435 17.94 -13.82 4.62
N ASN A 436 19.10 -13.24 4.35
CA ASN A 436 20.26 -13.26 5.22
C ASN A 436 20.00 -12.37 6.44
N VAL A 437 20.01 -12.95 7.63
CA VAL A 437 19.72 -12.22 8.88
C VAL A 437 20.85 -11.23 9.17
N SER A 438 20.50 -10.03 9.61
CA SER A 438 21.43 -8.96 9.99
C SER A 438 20.81 -8.02 11.04
N ALA A 439 21.50 -6.93 11.38
CA ALA A 439 21.07 -5.91 12.34
C ALA A 439 19.65 -5.38 12.07
N VAL A 440 19.23 -5.27 10.81
CA VAL A 440 17.88 -4.82 10.44
C VAL A 440 16.76 -5.72 10.99
N ASN A 441 17.06 -6.98 11.32
CA ASN A 441 16.10 -7.92 11.90
C ASN A 441 16.04 -7.87 13.43
N LEU A 442 16.93 -7.09 14.06
CA LEU A 442 17.07 -6.98 15.52
C LEU A 442 16.66 -5.59 16.04
N ILE A 443 15.83 -4.88 15.28
CA ILE A 443 15.23 -3.61 15.70
C ILE A 443 13.72 -3.62 15.52
N ASN A 444 13.01 -2.98 16.44
CA ASN A 444 11.63 -2.56 16.27
C ASN A 444 11.61 -1.17 15.60
N ILE A 445 10.79 -1.01 14.57
CA ILE A 445 10.56 0.29 13.93
C ILE A 445 9.25 0.89 14.43
N LYS A 446 9.35 1.90 15.30
CA LYS A 446 8.20 2.72 15.70
C LYS A 446 7.94 3.77 14.63
N ARG A 447 6.67 3.95 14.23
CA ARG A 447 6.27 4.96 13.25
C ARG A 447 5.44 6.05 13.92
N LEU A 448 5.94 7.27 13.87
CA LEU A 448 5.21 8.47 14.28
C LEU A 448 4.58 9.11 13.03
N GLY A 449 3.25 9.13 12.96
CA GLY A 449 2.49 9.76 11.89
C GLY A 449 1.97 11.14 12.29
N ARG A 450 2.32 12.18 11.53
CA ARG A 450 1.74 13.53 11.66
C ARG A 450 0.33 13.55 11.07
N ARG A 451 -0.57 14.39 11.63
CA ARG A 451 -1.82 14.77 10.95
C ARG A 451 -1.48 15.43 9.60
N ASN A 452 -2.05 14.93 8.53
CA ASN A 452 -1.99 15.56 7.21
C ASN A 452 -3.40 15.93 6.77
N SER A 453 -3.54 17.08 6.13
CA SER A 453 -4.77 17.53 5.50
C SER A 453 -4.96 16.82 4.15
N VAL A 454 -6.20 16.67 3.73
CA VAL A 454 -6.54 16.23 2.37
C VAL A 454 -6.35 17.40 1.42
N ILE A 455 -5.56 17.20 0.37
CA ILE A 455 -5.35 18.20 -0.69
C ILE A 455 -6.36 17.91 -1.80
N THR A 456 -7.32 18.81 -1.99
CA THR A 456 -8.36 18.71 -3.03
C THR A 456 -8.15 19.82 -4.06
N PRO A 457 -8.18 19.54 -5.36
CA PRO A 457 -8.08 20.58 -6.39
C PRO A 457 -9.36 21.43 -6.43
N PHE A 458 -9.22 22.74 -6.66
CA PHE A 458 -10.32 23.61 -7.06
C PHE A 458 -10.47 23.57 -8.59
N GLN A 459 -11.61 23.06 -9.06
CA GLN A 459 -11.89 22.74 -10.45
C GLN A 459 -13.06 23.60 -10.96
N VAL A 460 -12.81 24.33 -12.05
CA VAL A 460 -13.79 25.16 -12.74
C VAL A 460 -13.59 25.07 -14.26
N PRO A 461 -14.63 25.28 -15.08
CA PRO A 461 -14.48 25.38 -16.53
C PRO A 461 -13.38 26.37 -16.93
N SER A 462 -12.68 26.11 -18.03
CA SER A 462 -11.55 26.94 -18.44
C SER A 462 -11.96 28.37 -18.84
N LYS A 463 -13.20 28.55 -19.32
CA LYS A 463 -13.81 29.85 -19.60
C LYS A 463 -15.27 29.83 -19.18
N ILE A 464 -15.69 30.85 -18.44
CA ILE A 464 -17.08 31.09 -18.08
C ILE A 464 -17.44 32.47 -18.64
N PHE A 465 -18.37 32.52 -19.59
CA PHE A 465 -18.95 33.78 -20.07
C PHE A 465 -20.21 34.06 -19.25
N GLN A 466 -20.33 35.24 -18.67
CA GLN A 466 -21.45 35.59 -17.78
C GLN A 466 -21.96 36.99 -18.11
N GLY A 467 -23.29 37.15 -18.07
CA GLY A 467 -23.99 38.43 -18.24
C GLY A 467 -24.99 38.43 -19.39
N PRO A 468 -25.88 39.43 -19.48
CA PRO A 468 -26.90 39.51 -20.52
C PRO A 468 -26.32 39.44 -21.94
N GLY A 469 -26.81 38.49 -22.74
CA GLY A 469 -26.34 38.26 -24.10
C GLY A 469 -24.92 37.68 -24.18
N ALA A 470 -24.43 37.04 -23.11
CA ALA A 470 -23.18 36.29 -23.07
C ALA A 470 -23.12 35.21 -24.17
N LEU A 471 -24.27 34.66 -24.58
CA LEU A 471 -24.35 33.67 -25.64
C LEU A 471 -23.76 34.17 -26.97
N ARG A 472 -23.79 35.48 -27.25
CA ARG A 472 -23.19 36.08 -28.46
C ARG A 472 -21.71 35.77 -28.62
N GLN A 473 -20.99 35.54 -27.52
CA GLN A 473 -19.57 35.19 -27.55
C GLN A 473 -19.32 33.81 -28.20
N LEU A 474 -20.33 32.94 -28.30
CA LEU A 474 -20.25 31.68 -29.04
C LEU A 474 -19.88 31.89 -30.51
N ALA A 475 -20.31 32.98 -31.14
CA ALA A 475 -19.96 33.31 -32.52
C ALA A 475 -18.46 33.59 -32.72
N THR A 476 -17.74 33.96 -31.65
CA THR A 476 -16.31 34.31 -31.70
C THR A 476 -15.38 33.13 -31.45
N LEU A 477 -15.90 31.97 -31.02
CA LEU A 477 -15.08 30.80 -30.74
C LEU A 477 -14.46 30.25 -32.04
N GLN A 478 -13.23 29.77 -31.99
CA GLN A 478 -12.60 29.04 -33.10
C GLN A 478 -12.69 27.53 -32.87
N ASP A 479 -12.42 26.77 -33.93
CA ASP A 479 -12.36 25.30 -33.93
C ASP A 479 -13.69 24.64 -33.56
N LEU A 480 -14.77 25.11 -34.20
CA LEU A 480 -16.11 24.51 -34.11
C LEU A 480 -16.53 23.92 -35.46
N GLY A 481 -15.87 22.84 -35.89
CA GLY A 481 -16.09 22.24 -37.21
C GLY A 481 -17.31 21.33 -37.26
N LYS A 482 -17.39 20.37 -36.34
CA LYS A 482 -18.50 19.41 -36.20
C LYS A 482 -19.09 19.44 -34.80
N ILE A 483 -20.30 19.96 -34.69
CA ILE A 483 -20.99 20.18 -33.43
C ILE A 483 -22.16 19.19 -33.30
N THR A 484 -22.19 18.44 -32.21
CA THR A 484 -23.41 17.74 -31.78
C THR A 484 -24.08 18.55 -30.67
N ILE A 485 -25.30 19.02 -30.92
CA ILE A 485 -26.11 19.79 -29.96
C ILE A 485 -27.01 18.82 -29.19
N PHE A 486 -26.90 18.84 -27.87
CA PHE A 486 -27.80 18.14 -26.96
C PHE A 486 -28.84 19.13 -26.45
N THR A 487 -30.13 18.85 -26.65
CA THR A 487 -31.22 19.73 -26.21
C THR A 487 -32.42 18.95 -25.66
N ASP A 488 -33.12 19.54 -24.69
CA ASP A 488 -34.39 19.01 -24.19
C ASP A 488 -35.61 19.63 -24.89
N LYS A 489 -36.76 18.97 -24.72
CA LYS A 489 -38.05 19.38 -25.29
C LYS A 489 -38.50 20.78 -24.87
N ALA A 490 -38.19 21.19 -23.63
CA ALA A 490 -38.61 22.49 -23.13
C ALA A 490 -37.85 23.62 -23.86
N THR A 491 -36.54 23.43 -24.03
CA THR A 491 -35.64 24.36 -24.73
C THR A 491 -35.96 24.43 -26.23
N LEU A 492 -36.40 23.32 -26.83
CA LEU A 492 -36.92 23.32 -28.20
C LEU A 492 -38.23 24.10 -28.33
N ASN A 493 -39.20 23.84 -27.46
CA ASN A 493 -40.54 24.42 -27.55
C ASN A 493 -40.56 25.95 -27.34
N CYS A 494 -39.59 26.51 -26.63
CA CYS A 494 -39.48 27.96 -26.46
C CYS A 494 -38.74 28.68 -27.60
N GLY A 495 -38.25 27.95 -28.61
CA GLY A 495 -37.58 28.53 -29.79
C GLY A 495 -36.10 28.85 -29.61
N ALA A 496 -35.54 28.65 -28.41
CA ALA A 496 -34.15 29.02 -28.10
C ALA A 496 -33.11 28.29 -28.98
N VAL A 497 -33.37 27.02 -29.35
CA VAL A 497 -32.49 26.26 -30.25
C VAL A 497 -32.42 26.91 -31.64
N SER A 498 -33.53 27.46 -32.15
CA SER A 498 -33.55 28.15 -33.44
C SER A 498 -32.69 29.41 -33.41
N GLU A 499 -32.71 30.16 -32.31
CA GLU A 499 -31.86 31.34 -32.10
C GLU A 499 -30.38 30.95 -32.00
N LEU A 500 -30.06 29.85 -31.29
CA LEU A 500 -28.71 29.31 -31.24
C LEU A 500 -28.19 28.93 -32.63
N LEU A 501 -29.01 28.25 -33.43
CA LEU A 501 -28.65 27.89 -34.81
C LEU A 501 -28.45 29.14 -35.67
N ALA A 502 -29.31 30.16 -35.54
CA ALA A 502 -29.14 31.43 -36.24
C ALA A 502 -27.80 32.09 -35.87
N LEU A 503 -27.43 32.10 -34.59
CA LEU A 503 -26.15 32.61 -34.11
C LEU A 503 -24.97 31.81 -34.69
N LEU A 504 -25.03 30.48 -34.70
CA LEU A 504 -23.99 29.63 -35.28
C LEU A 504 -23.81 29.89 -36.79
N HIS A 505 -24.88 30.20 -37.53
CA HIS A 505 -24.79 30.56 -38.95
C HIS A 505 -24.14 31.94 -39.21
N THR A 506 -24.02 32.81 -38.19
CA THR A 506 -23.31 34.10 -38.33
C THR A 506 -21.79 33.99 -38.26
N ARG A 507 -21.26 32.80 -37.93
CA ARG A 507 -19.83 32.55 -37.79
C ARG A 507 -19.13 32.56 -39.15
N GLU A 508 -17.88 33.03 -39.17
CA GLU A 508 -17.02 32.98 -40.37
C GLU A 508 -16.69 31.53 -40.77
N GLU A 509 -16.43 30.67 -39.78
CA GLU A 509 -16.19 29.24 -39.97
C GLU A 509 -17.52 28.47 -39.98
N ALA A 510 -17.82 27.81 -41.10
CA ALA A 510 -19.00 26.97 -41.24
C ALA A 510 -18.90 25.71 -40.36
N SER A 511 -19.96 25.41 -39.61
CA SER A 511 -20.08 24.23 -38.75
C SER A 511 -21.05 23.21 -39.35
N SER A 512 -20.67 21.93 -39.33
CA SER A 512 -21.62 20.83 -39.53
C SER A 512 -22.32 20.53 -38.21
N ILE A 513 -23.65 20.41 -38.22
CA ILE A 513 -24.45 20.29 -36.98
C ILE A 513 -25.27 19.01 -37.00
N GLN A 514 -25.15 18.23 -35.92
CA GLN A 514 -26.09 17.16 -35.53
C GLN A 514 -26.85 17.62 -34.29
N ILE A 515 -28.12 17.26 -34.16
CA ILE A 515 -28.93 17.57 -32.98
C ILE A 515 -29.43 16.25 -32.39
N ILE A 516 -29.13 16.02 -31.11
CA ILE A 516 -29.74 14.99 -30.27
C ILE A 516 -30.78 15.71 -29.40
N ASP A 517 -32.05 15.49 -29.70
CA ASP A 517 -33.16 16.15 -29.06
C ASP A 517 -33.99 15.24 -28.14
N ASP A 518 -35.07 15.79 -27.58
CA ASP A 518 -36.02 15.15 -26.67
C ASP A 518 -35.35 14.41 -25.49
N ILE A 519 -34.22 14.95 -24.99
CA ILE A 519 -33.48 14.36 -23.88
C ILE A 519 -34.39 14.27 -22.64
N PRO A 520 -34.57 13.06 -22.06
CA PRO A 520 -35.47 12.87 -20.94
C PRO A 520 -34.92 13.52 -19.67
N ARG A 521 -35.83 13.97 -18.79
CA ARG A 521 -35.44 14.51 -17.47
C ARG A 521 -34.76 13.46 -16.60
N ASN A 522 -35.22 12.21 -16.67
CA ASN A 522 -34.63 11.07 -15.98
C ASN A 522 -33.82 10.27 -17.00
N LEU A 523 -32.50 10.41 -16.94
CA LEU A 523 -31.59 9.71 -17.85
C LEU A 523 -31.57 8.21 -17.54
N THR A 524 -31.54 7.38 -18.57
CA THR A 524 -31.31 5.94 -18.45
C THR A 524 -30.00 5.56 -19.13
N VAL A 525 -29.39 4.46 -18.68
CA VAL A 525 -28.16 3.95 -19.30
C VAL A 525 -28.40 3.61 -20.78
N ASP A 526 -29.56 3.06 -21.11
CA ASP A 526 -29.89 2.69 -22.49
C ASP A 526 -29.98 3.92 -23.41
N PHE A 527 -30.62 5.00 -22.95
CA PHE A 527 -30.65 6.26 -23.69
C PHE A 527 -29.24 6.81 -23.93
N LEU A 528 -28.40 6.82 -22.89
CA LEU A 528 -27.02 7.32 -23.01
C LEU A 528 -26.17 6.46 -23.95
N ARG A 529 -26.41 5.14 -23.97
CA ARG A 529 -25.73 4.21 -24.88
C ARG A 529 -26.11 4.47 -26.33
N GLU A 530 -27.40 4.67 -26.61
CA GLU A 530 -27.91 5.01 -27.93
C GLU A 530 -27.38 6.37 -28.39
N ALA A 531 -27.50 7.41 -27.55
CA ALA A 531 -26.99 8.75 -27.84
C ALA A 531 -25.46 8.75 -28.09
N ALA A 532 -24.69 7.95 -27.34
CA ALA A 532 -23.25 7.82 -27.55
C ALA A 532 -22.92 7.15 -28.89
N SER A 533 -23.65 6.09 -29.26
CA SER A 533 -23.50 5.41 -30.54
C SER A 533 -23.83 6.33 -31.72
N GLU A 534 -24.94 7.07 -31.63
CA GLU A 534 -25.36 8.02 -32.66
C GLU A 534 -24.35 9.18 -32.81
N THR A 535 -23.89 9.72 -31.69
CA THR A 535 -22.88 10.80 -31.67
C THR A 535 -21.54 10.33 -32.22
N ALA A 536 -21.14 9.08 -31.92
CA ALA A 536 -19.90 8.50 -32.43
C ALA A 536 -19.89 8.42 -33.97
N GLY A 537 -21.03 8.12 -34.59
CA GLY A 537 -21.17 8.06 -36.05
C GLY A 537 -20.92 9.40 -36.75
N PHE A 538 -21.28 10.52 -36.12
CA PHE A 538 -21.03 11.87 -36.66
C PHE A 538 -19.58 12.34 -36.47
N ALA A 539 -18.92 11.80 -35.43
CA ALA A 539 -17.57 12.14 -34.99
C ALA A 539 -17.38 13.66 -34.77
N PRO A 540 -18.12 14.26 -33.81
CA PRO A 540 -18.00 15.68 -33.50
C PRO A 540 -16.65 16.03 -32.86
N ASP A 541 -16.17 17.24 -33.11
CA ASP A 541 -15.09 17.86 -32.34
C ASP A 541 -15.62 18.59 -31.09
N THR A 542 -16.92 18.90 -31.08
CA THR A 542 -17.57 19.66 -30.00
C THR A 542 -18.94 19.09 -29.67
N LEU A 543 -19.18 18.84 -28.38
CA LEU A 543 -20.51 18.62 -27.83
C LEU A 543 -21.00 19.93 -27.20
N LEU A 544 -22.16 20.40 -27.64
CA LEU A 544 -22.80 21.61 -27.13
C LEU A 544 -24.08 21.20 -26.40
N ALA A 545 -24.07 21.28 -25.07
CA ALA A 545 -25.24 20.97 -24.24
C ALA A 545 -26.04 22.25 -23.97
N PHE A 546 -27.23 22.35 -24.54
CA PHE A 546 -28.12 23.49 -24.39
C PHE A 546 -29.44 23.05 -23.74
N GLY A 547 -29.59 23.30 -22.44
CA GLY A 547 -30.80 22.89 -21.72
C GLY A 547 -30.62 22.80 -20.20
N ALA A 548 -31.48 22.00 -19.58
CA ALA A 548 -31.48 21.76 -18.14
C ALA A 548 -30.32 20.83 -17.68
N THR A 549 -30.24 20.59 -16.37
CA THR A 549 -29.24 19.70 -15.73
C THR A 549 -29.12 18.32 -16.41
N ALA A 550 -30.24 17.68 -16.74
CA ALA A 550 -30.25 16.37 -17.39
C ALA A 550 -29.58 16.40 -18.78
N THR A 551 -29.86 17.43 -19.58
CA THR A 551 -29.24 17.67 -20.89
C THR A 551 -27.72 17.79 -20.79
N ILE A 552 -27.24 18.54 -19.81
CA ILE A 552 -25.79 18.70 -19.56
C ILE A 552 -25.16 17.39 -19.09
N ASN A 553 -25.81 16.67 -18.17
CA ASN A 553 -25.32 15.37 -17.69
C ASN A 553 -25.28 14.34 -18.82
N ALA A 554 -26.27 14.32 -19.72
CA ALA A 554 -26.27 13.44 -20.88
C ALA A 554 -25.05 13.70 -21.77
N ALA A 555 -24.80 14.96 -22.12
CA ALA A 555 -23.62 15.32 -22.91
C ALA A 555 -22.30 14.95 -22.20
N LYS A 556 -22.22 15.08 -20.86
CA LYS A 556 -21.07 14.64 -20.07
C LYS A 556 -20.81 13.14 -20.15
N PHE A 557 -21.85 12.33 -19.95
CA PHE A 557 -21.72 10.87 -20.05
C PHE A 557 -21.38 10.43 -21.47
N VAL A 558 -22.06 10.98 -22.48
CA VAL A 558 -21.75 10.70 -23.89
C VAL A 558 -20.32 11.09 -24.23
N ARG A 559 -19.85 12.27 -23.81
CA ARG A 559 -18.45 12.71 -24.01
C ARG A 559 -17.44 11.69 -23.49
N VAL A 560 -17.67 11.17 -22.29
CA VAL A 560 -16.80 10.15 -21.69
C VAL A 560 -16.88 8.86 -22.51
N GLY A 561 -18.09 8.39 -22.85
CA GLY A 561 -18.27 7.20 -23.70
C GLY A 561 -17.56 7.30 -25.06
N LEU A 562 -17.53 8.48 -25.68
CA LEU A 562 -16.78 8.71 -26.93
C LEU A 562 -15.26 8.62 -26.75
N THR A 563 -14.76 8.90 -25.54
CA THR A 563 -13.32 8.93 -25.24
C THR A 563 -12.79 7.54 -24.85
N ILE A 564 -13.65 6.68 -24.31
CA ILE A 564 -13.36 5.30 -23.90
C ILE A 564 -14.39 4.34 -24.50
N PRO A 565 -14.41 4.16 -25.83
CA PRO A 565 -15.45 3.41 -26.54
C PRO A 565 -15.53 1.92 -26.15
N GLU A 566 -14.46 1.36 -25.57
CA GLU A 566 -14.42 0.00 -25.06
C GLU A 566 -15.16 -0.21 -23.72
N ALA A 567 -15.50 0.87 -23.01
CA ALA A 567 -16.17 0.81 -21.72
C ALA A 567 -17.70 0.72 -21.85
N ASP A 568 -18.35 -0.07 -20.99
CA ASP A 568 -19.82 -0.07 -20.90
C ASP A 568 -20.31 1.24 -20.28
N MET A 569 -21.32 1.85 -20.91
CA MET A 569 -22.02 3.03 -20.39
C MET A 569 -22.57 2.80 -18.98
N ALA A 570 -23.00 1.58 -18.65
CA ALA A 570 -23.44 1.20 -17.30
C ALA A 570 -22.30 1.37 -16.27
N ASP A 571 -21.07 1.02 -16.63
CA ASP A 571 -19.90 1.15 -15.76
C ASP A 571 -19.46 2.60 -15.59
N ILE A 572 -19.55 3.40 -16.66
CA ILE A 572 -19.34 4.84 -16.62
C ILE A 572 -20.35 5.50 -15.66
N CYS A 573 -21.65 5.21 -15.85
CA CYS A 573 -22.75 5.76 -15.07
C CYS A 573 -22.78 5.25 -13.61
N ALA A 574 -22.13 4.12 -13.33
CA ALA A 574 -21.97 3.59 -11.98
C ALA A 574 -20.64 3.98 -11.32
N GLY A 575 -19.72 4.64 -12.04
CA GLY A 575 -18.39 4.98 -11.52
C GLY A 575 -17.51 3.76 -11.22
N ARG A 576 -17.75 2.63 -11.90
CA ARG A 576 -17.04 1.35 -11.67
C ARG A 576 -15.68 1.26 -12.37
N ILE A 577 -15.35 2.26 -13.18
CA ILE A 577 -14.11 2.32 -13.96
C ILE A 577 -13.35 3.62 -13.69
N GLY A 578 -12.03 3.57 -13.86
CA GLY A 578 -11.19 4.76 -13.83
C GLY A 578 -11.41 5.60 -15.08
N LEU A 579 -11.77 6.87 -14.89
CA LEU A 579 -11.94 7.84 -15.98
C LEU A 579 -10.63 8.58 -16.25
N PRO A 580 -10.38 9.05 -17.49
CA PRO A 580 -9.20 9.84 -17.78
C PRO A 580 -9.15 11.13 -16.94
N PRO A 581 -7.95 11.63 -16.61
CA PRO A 581 -7.82 12.82 -15.77
C PRO A 581 -8.33 14.09 -16.46
N ARG A 582 -8.38 14.13 -17.79
CA ARG A 582 -8.91 15.24 -18.58
C ARG A 582 -9.32 14.78 -19.97
N ILE A 583 -10.40 15.35 -20.49
CA ILE A 583 -10.83 15.17 -21.88
C ILE A 583 -10.69 16.50 -22.60
N SER A 584 -9.93 16.53 -23.69
CA SER A 584 -9.76 17.71 -24.57
C SER A 584 -10.63 17.63 -25.83
N ASN A 585 -10.84 16.43 -26.38
CA ASN A 585 -11.63 16.20 -27.58
C ASN A 585 -12.59 15.01 -27.36
N PRO A 586 -13.90 15.13 -27.67
CA PRO A 586 -14.56 16.37 -28.09
C PRO A 586 -14.58 17.42 -26.95
N ARG A 587 -14.58 18.69 -27.33
CA ARG A 587 -14.79 19.81 -26.40
C ARG A 587 -16.22 19.76 -25.87
N LEU A 588 -16.42 20.17 -24.62
CA LEU A 588 -17.76 20.30 -24.04
C LEU A 588 -18.07 21.77 -23.79
N ILE A 589 -19.11 22.26 -24.44
CA ILE A 589 -19.67 23.59 -24.22
C ILE A 589 -21.02 23.42 -23.54
N CYS A 590 -21.24 24.12 -22.42
CA CYS A 590 -22.49 24.05 -21.69
C CYS A 590 -23.20 25.42 -21.69
N ILE A 591 -24.50 25.38 -21.98
CA ILE A 591 -25.39 26.55 -22.03
C ILE A 591 -26.63 26.17 -21.20
N PRO A 592 -26.61 26.37 -19.87
CA PRO A 592 -27.75 26.06 -19.01
C PRO A 592 -28.93 27.00 -19.27
N THR A 593 -30.14 26.46 -19.39
CA THR A 593 -31.41 27.24 -19.49
C THR A 593 -32.13 27.40 -18.16
N THR A 594 -31.66 26.73 -17.11
CA THR A 594 -32.14 26.84 -15.73
C THR A 594 -31.16 27.65 -14.88
N SER A 595 -31.64 28.42 -13.90
CA SER A 595 -30.78 29.08 -12.90
C SER A 595 -29.93 28.03 -12.23
N GLY A 596 -28.66 28.34 -11.98
CA GLY A 596 -27.79 27.45 -11.21
C GLY A 596 -27.35 26.25 -12.02
N GLY A 597 -26.67 26.49 -13.14
CA GLY A 597 -25.97 25.49 -13.96
C GLY A 597 -24.85 24.76 -13.21
N GLN A 598 -25.14 24.16 -12.05
CA GLN A 598 -24.21 23.39 -11.25
C GLN A 598 -23.58 22.27 -12.07
N ALA A 599 -24.37 21.57 -12.89
CA ALA A 599 -23.82 20.62 -13.86
C ALA A 599 -22.91 21.32 -14.89
N ALA A 600 -23.25 22.52 -15.36
CA ALA A 600 -22.41 23.28 -16.29
C ALA A 600 -21.13 23.87 -15.66
N LEU A 601 -21.02 23.92 -14.33
CA LEU A 601 -19.91 24.58 -13.62
C LEU A 601 -19.08 23.62 -12.77
N SER A 602 -19.42 22.33 -12.76
CA SER A 602 -18.76 21.34 -11.91
C SER A 602 -18.20 20.15 -12.69
N ALA A 603 -17.26 19.46 -12.05
CA ALA A 603 -16.75 18.16 -12.47
C ALA A 603 -17.68 17.00 -12.02
N LYS A 604 -18.97 17.28 -11.76
CA LYS A 604 -19.94 16.30 -11.27
C LYS A 604 -20.97 15.99 -12.37
N ALA A 605 -21.35 14.73 -12.49
CA ALA A 605 -22.44 14.27 -13.36
C ALA A 605 -23.36 13.37 -12.55
N SER A 606 -24.67 13.47 -12.76
CA SER A 606 -25.64 12.67 -12.03
C SER A 606 -26.61 11.92 -12.94
N ILE A 607 -27.04 10.76 -12.46
CA ILE A 607 -28.03 9.88 -13.07
C ILE A 607 -28.87 9.24 -11.98
N THR A 608 -30.18 9.13 -12.20
CA THR A 608 -31.07 8.43 -11.27
C THR A 608 -30.94 6.93 -11.46
N ASP A 609 -30.70 6.22 -10.37
CA ASP A 609 -30.75 4.76 -10.31
C ASP A 609 -32.22 4.32 -10.39
N THR A 610 -32.57 3.58 -11.44
CA THR A 610 -33.94 3.12 -11.67
C THR A 610 -34.40 2.03 -10.70
N GLU A 611 -33.48 1.31 -10.05
CA GLU A 611 -33.81 0.26 -9.07
C GLU A 611 -34.09 0.86 -7.69
N THR A 612 -33.25 1.81 -7.25
CA THR A 612 -33.33 2.39 -5.91
C THR A 612 -34.08 3.72 -5.86
N GLY A 613 -34.21 4.40 -7.01
CA GLY A 613 -34.74 5.76 -7.12
C GLY A 613 -33.77 6.86 -6.67
N LEU A 614 -32.55 6.51 -6.24
CA LEU A 614 -31.54 7.44 -5.75
C LEU A 614 -30.81 8.15 -6.89
N GLU A 615 -30.56 9.44 -6.75
CA GLU A 615 -29.66 10.17 -7.64
C GLU A 615 -28.21 9.80 -7.30
N ARG A 616 -27.53 9.14 -8.25
CA ARG A 616 -26.10 8.82 -8.16
C ARG A 616 -25.31 9.98 -8.74
N LEU A 617 -24.39 10.52 -7.95
CA LEU A 617 -23.53 11.64 -8.34
C LEU A 617 -22.08 11.16 -8.44
N ILE A 618 -21.49 11.32 -9.61
CA ILE A 618 -20.11 10.91 -9.90
C ILE A 618 -19.26 12.15 -10.11
N GLN A 619 -18.15 12.25 -9.40
CA GLN A 619 -17.20 13.35 -9.52
C GLN A 619 -15.94 12.88 -10.26
N SER A 620 -15.63 13.54 -11.37
CA SER A 620 -14.40 13.34 -12.14
C SER A 620 -14.09 14.56 -12.99
N ALA A 621 -12.81 14.92 -13.08
CA ALA A 621 -12.32 15.99 -13.94
C ALA A 621 -12.70 15.78 -15.43
N SER A 622 -12.95 14.54 -15.86
CA SER A 622 -13.50 14.20 -17.18
C SER A 622 -14.84 14.89 -17.49
N TYR A 623 -15.67 15.11 -16.47
CA TYR A 623 -16.98 15.73 -16.60
C TYR A 623 -16.93 17.26 -16.61
N LEU A 624 -15.76 17.86 -16.43
CA LEU A 624 -15.62 19.31 -16.39
C LEU A 624 -15.80 19.90 -17.80
N PRO A 625 -16.73 20.86 -17.98
CA PRO A 625 -16.89 21.53 -19.27
C PRO A 625 -15.65 22.33 -19.66
N SER A 626 -15.44 22.46 -20.97
CA SER A 626 -14.39 23.33 -21.50
C SER A 626 -14.81 24.80 -21.39
N ILE A 627 -16.05 25.11 -21.79
CA ILE A 627 -16.61 26.46 -21.79
C ILE A 627 -18.04 26.40 -21.26
N THR A 628 -18.42 27.40 -20.47
CA THR A 628 -19.79 27.56 -19.98
C THR A 628 -20.30 28.97 -20.27
N PHE A 629 -21.53 29.08 -20.78
CA PHE A 629 -22.22 30.33 -21.04
C PHE A 629 -23.36 30.51 -20.04
N MET A 630 -23.20 31.44 -19.11
CA MET A 630 -24.19 31.80 -18.09
C MET A 630 -24.91 33.08 -18.51
N ASP A 631 -25.90 32.91 -19.40
CA ASP A 631 -26.68 34.03 -19.94
C ASP A 631 -28.04 34.16 -19.22
N PRO A 632 -28.28 35.24 -18.46
CA PRO A 632 -29.53 35.44 -17.73
C PRO A 632 -30.74 35.64 -18.65
N GLU A 633 -30.54 36.03 -19.91
CA GLU A 633 -31.65 36.19 -20.87
C GLU A 633 -32.31 34.86 -21.22
N LEU A 634 -31.62 33.73 -21.06
CA LEU A 634 -32.15 32.38 -21.34
C LEU A 634 -33.07 31.85 -20.22
N ALA A 635 -33.19 32.60 -19.12
CA ALA A 635 -33.87 32.20 -17.90
C ALA A 635 -35.19 32.95 -17.68
N HIS A 636 -36.24 32.59 -18.43
CA HIS A 636 -37.57 33.18 -18.27
C HIS A 636 -38.41 32.41 -17.23
N TRP A 637 -38.43 32.89 -15.97
CA TRP A 637 -39.26 32.29 -14.91
C TRP A 637 -40.44 33.16 -14.52
N LYS A 638 -41.55 32.47 -14.25
CA LYS A 638 -42.66 33.02 -13.46
C LYS A 638 -42.17 33.38 -12.05
N PRO A 639 -42.80 34.36 -11.38
CA PRO A 639 -42.37 34.82 -10.07
C PRO A 639 -42.28 33.71 -9.02
N GLU A 640 -43.24 32.76 -9.01
CA GLU A 640 -43.23 31.69 -8.02
C GLU A 640 -42.01 30.76 -8.18
N VAL A 641 -41.64 30.50 -9.44
CA VAL A 641 -40.44 29.71 -9.77
C VAL A 641 -39.17 30.48 -9.41
N LEU A 642 -39.13 31.79 -9.68
CA LEU A 642 -38.01 32.65 -9.31
C LEU A 642 -37.81 32.71 -7.79
N ALA A 643 -38.90 32.81 -7.01
CA ALA A 643 -38.86 32.78 -5.55
C ALA A 643 -38.24 31.48 -5.04
N ALA A 644 -38.73 30.32 -5.50
CA ALA A 644 -38.22 29.02 -5.09
C ALA A 644 -36.75 28.82 -5.46
N ARG A 645 -36.34 29.24 -6.66
CA ARG A 645 -34.94 29.15 -7.13
C ARG A 645 -33.98 30.09 -6.40
N GLY A 646 -34.42 31.31 -6.09
CA GLY A 646 -33.64 32.23 -5.27
C GLY A 646 -33.41 31.69 -3.86
N PHE A 647 -34.44 31.11 -3.24
CA PHE A 647 -34.30 30.48 -1.93
C PHE A 647 -33.42 29.22 -1.97
N GLU A 648 -33.55 28.39 -3.01
CA GLU A 648 -32.66 27.26 -3.25
C GLU A 648 -31.18 27.70 -3.28
N THR A 649 -30.87 28.79 -3.99
CA THR A 649 -29.51 29.35 -4.06
C THR A 649 -28.99 29.72 -2.67
N ILE A 650 -29.83 30.30 -1.82
CA ILE A 650 -29.47 30.65 -0.43
C ILE A 650 -29.24 29.39 0.42
N SER A 651 -30.10 28.37 0.26
CA SER A 651 -29.93 27.08 0.95
C SER A 651 -28.62 26.41 0.58
N GLN A 652 -28.35 26.31 -0.71
CA GLN A 652 -27.13 25.71 -1.26
C GLN A 652 -25.88 26.44 -0.80
N ALA A 653 -25.89 27.78 -0.80
CA ALA A 653 -24.77 28.57 -0.31
C ALA A 653 -24.56 28.41 1.20
N THR A 654 -25.64 28.31 1.98
CA THR A 654 -25.56 28.04 3.42
C THR A 654 -24.91 26.69 3.69
N GLU A 655 -25.36 25.64 3.00
CA GLU A 655 -24.81 24.30 3.17
C GLU A 655 -23.37 24.19 2.68
N ALA A 656 -23.02 24.90 1.59
CA ALA A 656 -21.65 25.00 1.10
C ALA A 656 -20.70 25.59 2.15
N LEU A 657 -21.13 26.66 2.84
CA LEU A 657 -20.36 27.31 3.92
C LEU A 657 -20.26 26.45 5.18
N PHE A 658 -21.31 25.67 5.47
CA PHE A 658 -21.32 24.78 6.63
C PHE A 658 -20.61 23.46 6.35
N SER A 659 -20.31 23.16 5.09
CA SER A 659 -19.76 21.87 4.69
C SER A 659 -18.45 21.56 5.39
N ILE A 660 -18.23 20.30 5.74
CA ILE A 660 -16.91 19.83 6.19
C ILE A 660 -15.85 19.88 5.07
N HIS A 661 -16.29 20.06 3.81
CA HIS A 661 -15.44 20.23 2.63
C HIS A 661 -15.26 21.70 2.23
N ALA A 662 -15.77 22.64 3.04
CA ALA A 662 -15.57 24.06 2.83
C ALA A 662 -14.08 24.42 2.79
N THR A 663 -13.74 25.37 1.92
CA THR A 663 -12.41 25.95 1.71
C THR A 663 -12.56 27.45 1.50
N ASP A 664 -11.49 28.22 1.67
CA ASP A 664 -11.53 29.68 1.44
C ASP A 664 -12.05 30.05 0.03
N TYR A 665 -11.74 29.25 -0.99
CA TYR A 665 -12.24 29.44 -2.36
C TYR A 665 -13.75 29.24 -2.45
N THR A 666 -14.27 28.17 -1.85
CA THR A 666 -15.72 27.88 -1.89
C THR A 666 -16.49 28.85 -1.00
N ASP A 667 -15.90 29.27 0.12
CA ASP A 667 -16.50 30.21 1.06
C ASP A 667 -16.70 31.58 0.42
N ALA A 668 -15.67 32.11 -0.27
CA ALA A 668 -15.77 33.39 -0.96
C ALA A 668 -16.93 33.41 -1.99
N LEU A 669 -17.06 32.32 -2.76
CA LEU A 669 -18.11 32.18 -3.77
C LEU A 669 -19.50 32.00 -3.14
N ALA A 670 -19.61 31.12 -2.15
CA ALA A 670 -20.88 30.83 -1.48
C ALA A 670 -21.39 32.05 -0.70
N LEU A 671 -20.53 32.74 0.04
CA LEU A 671 -20.90 33.91 0.84
C LEU A 671 -21.41 35.06 -0.04
N HIS A 672 -20.70 35.37 -1.13
CA HIS A 672 -21.14 36.43 -2.04
C HIS A 672 -22.40 36.03 -2.83
N GLY A 673 -22.52 34.76 -3.25
CA GLY A 673 -23.73 34.24 -3.86
C GLY A 673 -24.94 34.35 -2.94
N LEU A 674 -24.77 34.00 -1.66
CA LEU A 674 -25.80 34.10 -0.63
C LEU A 674 -26.25 35.55 -0.42
N GLU A 675 -25.31 36.48 -0.27
CA GLU A 675 -25.59 37.91 -0.12
C GLU A 675 -26.40 38.46 -1.30
N LEU A 676 -25.95 38.19 -2.53
CA LEU A 676 -26.64 38.64 -3.74
C LEU A 676 -28.06 38.08 -3.81
N ALA A 677 -28.24 36.79 -3.53
CA ALA A 677 -29.56 36.16 -3.55
C ALA A 677 -30.47 36.74 -2.45
N PHE A 678 -29.98 36.83 -1.21
CA PHE A 678 -30.75 37.27 -0.06
C PHE A 678 -31.25 38.72 -0.23
N THR A 679 -30.39 39.62 -0.70
CA THR A 679 -30.72 41.05 -0.82
C THR A 679 -31.66 41.34 -2.00
N ASN A 680 -31.53 40.62 -3.12
CA ASN A 680 -32.27 40.94 -4.35
C ASN A 680 -33.59 40.18 -4.50
N LEU A 681 -33.74 39.03 -3.85
CA LEU A 681 -34.89 38.15 -4.10
C LEU A 681 -36.25 38.82 -3.87
N PRO A 682 -36.46 39.63 -2.81
CA PRO A 682 -37.77 40.27 -2.60
C PRO A 682 -38.18 41.23 -3.72
N ARG A 683 -37.23 41.98 -4.30
CA ARG A 683 -37.53 42.88 -5.42
C ARG A 683 -37.69 42.11 -6.71
N ALA A 684 -36.86 41.08 -6.94
CA ALA A 684 -36.87 40.29 -8.17
C ALA A 684 -38.21 39.58 -8.45
N VAL A 685 -38.99 39.27 -7.39
CA VAL A 685 -40.29 38.60 -7.49
C VAL A 685 -41.48 39.57 -7.46
N ASP A 686 -41.25 40.86 -7.23
CA ASP A 686 -42.31 41.87 -7.16
C ASP A 686 -42.78 42.26 -8.56
N GLU A 687 -43.83 41.61 -9.06
CA GLU A 687 -44.39 41.90 -10.40
C GLU A 687 -44.96 43.31 -10.55
N SER A 688 -45.17 44.04 -9.45
CA SER A 688 -45.62 45.43 -9.51
C SER A 688 -44.48 46.43 -9.79
N ASP A 689 -43.23 45.99 -9.68
CA ASP A 689 -42.04 46.80 -9.92
C ASP A 689 -41.53 46.58 -11.35
N HIS A 690 -41.55 47.63 -12.16
CA HIS A 690 -41.04 47.64 -13.55
C HIS A 690 -39.81 48.55 -13.71
N SER A 691 -39.10 48.83 -12.61
CA SER A 691 -37.88 49.64 -12.62
C SER A 691 -36.68 48.88 -13.19
N ALA A 692 -35.64 49.62 -13.61
CA ALA A 692 -34.36 49.02 -13.99
C ALA A 692 -33.72 48.24 -12.82
N GLU A 693 -34.00 48.67 -11.58
CA GLU A 693 -33.58 47.97 -10.37
C GLU A 693 -34.26 46.61 -10.22
N HIS A 694 -35.52 46.45 -10.63
CA HIS A 694 -36.21 45.16 -10.65
C HIS A 694 -35.53 44.19 -11.63
N GLU A 695 -35.29 44.64 -12.87
CA GLU A 695 -34.60 43.85 -13.90
C GLU A 695 -33.20 43.43 -13.43
N ASN A 696 -32.42 44.37 -12.91
CA ASN A 696 -31.10 44.07 -12.33
C ASN A 696 -31.19 43.11 -11.14
N SER A 697 -32.19 43.22 -10.26
CA SER A 697 -32.37 42.26 -9.16
C SER A 697 -32.64 40.84 -9.67
N ARG A 698 -33.39 40.65 -10.77
CA ARG A 698 -33.56 39.33 -11.41
C ARG A 698 -32.23 38.78 -11.93
N GLU A 699 -31.43 39.60 -12.59
CA GLU A 699 -30.08 39.19 -13.06
C GLU A 699 -29.14 38.81 -11.91
N LYS A 700 -29.22 39.51 -10.77
CA LYS A 700 -28.43 39.20 -9.58
C LYS A 700 -28.77 37.84 -8.96
N ILE A 701 -30.03 37.39 -9.01
CA ILE A 701 -30.39 36.03 -8.57
C ILE A 701 -29.72 34.96 -9.42
N ILE A 702 -29.62 35.18 -10.73
CA ILE A 702 -28.97 34.25 -11.65
C ILE A 702 -27.46 34.24 -11.42
N SER A 703 -26.86 35.42 -11.24
CA SER A 703 -25.45 35.57 -10.91
C SER A 703 -25.09 34.90 -9.59
N ALA A 704 -25.94 35.06 -8.57
CA ALA A 704 -25.82 34.36 -7.29
C ALA A 704 -25.82 32.83 -7.47
N GLY A 705 -26.77 32.32 -8.24
CA GLY A 705 -26.84 30.89 -8.57
C GLY A 705 -25.57 30.36 -9.24
N SER A 706 -24.95 31.16 -10.13
CA SER A 706 -23.69 30.81 -10.80
C SER A 706 -22.50 30.72 -9.81
N LEU A 707 -22.38 31.69 -8.91
CA LEU A 707 -21.33 31.70 -7.89
C LEU A 707 -21.47 30.49 -6.95
N THR A 708 -22.68 30.30 -6.41
CA THR A 708 -22.99 29.16 -5.53
C THR A 708 -22.74 27.83 -6.23
N SER A 709 -23.17 27.69 -7.48
CA SER A 709 -22.94 26.47 -8.29
C SER A 709 -21.45 26.18 -8.49
N THR A 710 -20.63 27.21 -8.68
CA THR A 710 -19.16 27.07 -8.81
C THR A 710 -18.55 26.60 -7.49
N ALA A 711 -19.02 27.13 -6.35
CA ALA A 711 -18.63 26.66 -5.03
C ALA A 711 -18.99 25.18 -4.85
N LEU A 712 -20.23 24.79 -5.15
CA LEU A 712 -20.73 23.41 -5.03
C LEU A 712 -20.05 22.41 -5.97
N GLY A 713 -19.41 22.88 -7.04
CA GLY A 713 -18.53 22.03 -7.83
C GLY A 713 -17.33 21.49 -7.04
N ASN A 714 -16.97 22.19 -5.95
CA ASN A 714 -15.74 22.00 -5.18
C ASN A 714 -15.96 21.75 -3.68
N THR A 715 -17.19 21.87 -3.20
CA THR A 715 -17.62 21.46 -1.85
C THR A 715 -18.83 20.53 -1.91
N SER A 716 -19.40 20.19 -0.76
CA SER A 716 -20.63 19.39 -0.66
C SER A 716 -21.80 20.21 -0.13
N LEU A 717 -23.01 19.73 -0.41
CA LEU A 717 -24.22 20.12 0.31
C LEU A 717 -24.27 19.44 1.68
N GLY A 718 -25.40 19.57 2.37
CA GLY A 718 -25.59 19.06 3.72
C GLY A 718 -26.94 18.39 3.92
N LEU A 719 -27.41 18.47 5.16
CA LEU A 719 -28.61 17.77 5.62
C LEU A 719 -29.92 18.32 5.05
N ALA A 720 -30.03 19.62 4.75
CA ALA A 720 -31.26 20.20 4.22
C ALA A 720 -31.53 19.66 2.82
N ASP A 721 -30.52 19.65 1.95
CA ASP A 721 -30.59 19.04 0.62
C ASP A 721 -30.98 17.55 0.71
N ALA A 722 -30.30 16.78 1.57
CA ALA A 722 -30.59 15.35 1.75
C ALA A 722 -32.04 15.07 2.21
N ILE A 723 -32.56 15.89 3.14
CA ILE A 723 -33.94 15.78 3.62
C ILE A 723 -34.95 16.11 2.50
N VAL A 724 -34.74 17.17 1.72
CA VAL A 724 -35.70 17.55 0.68
C VAL A 724 -35.68 16.58 -0.51
N GLN A 725 -34.52 16.02 -0.87
CA GLN A 725 -34.45 14.97 -1.90
C GLN A 725 -35.25 13.73 -1.48
N ALA A 726 -35.05 13.27 -0.24
CA ALA A 726 -35.80 12.16 0.29
C ALA A 726 -37.30 12.44 0.36
N PHE A 727 -37.71 13.62 0.84
CA PHE A 727 -39.13 13.96 0.97
C PHE A 727 -39.83 14.15 -0.40
N ALA A 728 -39.12 14.71 -1.39
CA ALA A 728 -39.64 14.91 -2.75
C ALA A 728 -40.07 13.59 -3.40
N GLN A 729 -39.30 12.51 -3.18
CA GLN A 729 -39.60 11.17 -3.72
C GLN A 729 -40.97 10.63 -3.27
N PHE A 730 -41.42 10.98 -2.06
CA PHE A 730 -42.71 10.52 -1.53
C PHE A 730 -43.86 11.51 -1.72
N SER A 731 -43.56 12.81 -1.80
CA SER A 731 -44.60 13.86 -1.94
C SER A 731 -44.92 14.23 -3.38
N GLY A 732 -44.01 13.96 -4.32
CA GLY A 732 -44.10 14.47 -5.69
C GLY A 732 -43.90 15.99 -5.81
N THR A 733 -43.60 16.68 -4.70
CA THR A 733 -43.34 18.12 -4.70
C THR A 733 -41.89 18.38 -5.15
N PRO A 734 -41.63 19.35 -6.06
CA PRO A 734 -40.29 19.69 -6.47
C PRO A 734 -39.39 20.08 -5.29
N ARG A 735 -38.14 19.62 -5.29
CA ARG A 735 -37.20 19.82 -4.17
C ARG A 735 -37.00 21.28 -3.78
N GLN A 736 -36.94 22.20 -4.76
CA GLN A 736 -36.73 23.63 -4.49
C GLN A 736 -37.87 24.26 -3.68
N ASP A 737 -39.08 23.71 -3.79
CA ASP A 737 -40.25 24.22 -3.07
C ASP A 737 -40.27 23.77 -1.60
N LEU A 738 -39.53 22.70 -1.26
CA LEU A 738 -39.44 22.13 0.09
C LEU A 738 -38.39 22.83 0.97
N LEU A 739 -37.32 23.37 0.37
CA LEU A 739 -36.20 23.97 1.08
C LEU A 739 -36.59 25.09 2.08
N PRO A 740 -37.54 26.00 1.76
CA PRO A 740 -37.94 27.04 2.70
C PRO A 740 -38.57 26.55 4.00
N ALA A 741 -39.13 25.34 4.01
CA ALA A 741 -39.69 24.71 5.21
C ALA A 741 -38.63 23.95 6.03
N VAL A 742 -37.51 23.56 5.42
CA VAL A 742 -36.50 22.66 6.03
C VAL A 742 -35.27 23.41 6.52
N LEU A 743 -34.73 24.32 5.70
CA LEU A 743 -33.42 24.95 5.94
C LEU A 743 -33.33 25.66 7.31
N PRO A 744 -34.32 26.48 7.76
CA PRO A 744 -34.19 27.17 9.04
C PRO A 744 -33.98 26.23 10.23
N ASN A 745 -34.66 25.08 10.24
CA ASN A 745 -34.50 24.07 11.29
C ASN A 745 -33.19 23.29 11.16
N VAL A 746 -32.70 23.04 9.95
CA VAL A 746 -31.38 22.44 9.73
C VAL A 746 -30.26 23.39 10.19
N VAL A 747 -30.40 24.71 9.98
CA VAL A 747 -29.46 25.72 10.52
C VAL A 747 -29.42 25.66 12.05
N ARG A 748 -30.58 25.58 12.72
CA ARG A 748 -30.66 25.44 14.18
C ARG A 748 -30.00 24.16 14.67
N PHE A 749 -30.29 23.03 14.01
CA PHE A 749 -29.66 21.76 14.31
C PHE A 749 -28.14 21.85 14.16
N ASN A 750 -27.66 22.32 13.00
CA ASN A 750 -26.24 22.41 12.69
C ASN A 750 -25.50 23.40 13.59
N GLY A 751 -26.16 24.47 14.06
CA GLY A 751 -25.60 25.45 14.98
C GLY A 751 -25.65 25.05 16.46
N SER A 752 -26.37 23.98 16.80
CA SER A 752 -26.40 23.42 18.16
C SER A 752 -25.18 22.57 18.47
N GLN A 753 -24.95 22.27 19.75
CA GLN A 753 -23.85 21.41 20.18
C GLN A 753 -23.93 20.03 19.49
N PRO A 754 -22.88 19.62 18.73
CA PRO A 754 -22.91 18.36 17.99
C PRO A 754 -23.11 17.16 18.90
N GLN A 755 -24.12 16.35 18.59
CA GLN A 755 -24.37 15.10 19.30
C GLN A 755 -23.50 13.95 18.77
N LYS A 756 -23.06 14.08 17.52
CA LYS A 756 -22.13 13.16 16.86
C LYS A 756 -21.17 13.97 15.98
N LEU A 757 -19.88 13.89 16.32
CA LEU A 757 -18.81 14.57 15.61
C LEU A 757 -18.48 13.86 14.29
N VAL A 758 -18.06 14.65 13.30
CA VAL A 758 -17.54 14.18 12.02
C VAL A 758 -16.03 14.00 12.11
N ALA A 759 -15.50 12.99 11.42
CA ALA A 759 -14.07 12.75 11.32
C ALA A 759 -13.58 13.06 9.89
N TRP A 760 -13.19 14.30 9.65
CA TRP A 760 -12.60 14.74 8.37
C TRP A 760 -11.26 15.47 8.61
N PRO A 761 -10.18 15.16 7.86
CA PRO A 761 -8.87 15.76 8.14
C PRO A 761 -8.82 17.29 7.99
N ASN A 762 -9.67 17.89 7.17
CA ASN A 762 -9.69 19.35 6.99
C ASN A 762 -10.71 20.05 7.90
N TYR A 763 -11.58 19.30 8.59
CA TYR A 763 -12.53 19.87 9.54
C TYR A 763 -11.95 19.75 10.95
N GLU A 764 -11.24 20.79 11.39
CA GLU A 764 -10.46 20.76 12.63
C GLU A 764 -11.32 21.04 13.87
N THR A 765 -12.26 21.97 13.76
CA THR A 765 -13.10 22.44 14.86
C THR A 765 -14.53 22.67 14.40
N PHE A 766 -15.49 22.48 15.32
CA PHE A 766 -16.88 22.81 15.05
C PHE A 766 -17.06 24.33 14.86
N GLN A 767 -17.42 24.74 13.64
CA GLN A 767 -17.36 26.14 13.21
C GLN A 767 -18.73 26.79 12.93
N VAL A 768 -19.84 26.03 12.95
CA VAL A 768 -21.16 26.54 12.49
C VAL A 768 -21.64 27.80 13.22
N PRO A 769 -21.54 27.92 14.57
CA PRO A 769 -21.95 29.15 15.26
C PRO A 769 -21.17 30.38 14.79
N ALA A 770 -19.85 30.26 14.60
CA ALA A 770 -19.01 31.34 14.10
C ALA A 770 -19.35 31.70 12.64
N ARG A 771 -19.66 30.70 11.80
CA ARG A 771 -20.14 30.93 10.43
C ARG A 771 -21.50 31.65 10.40
N CYS A 772 -22.41 31.35 11.32
CA CYS A 772 -23.66 32.11 11.46
C CYS A 772 -23.40 33.57 11.88
N GLU A 773 -22.41 33.81 12.75
CA GLU A 773 -22.01 35.18 13.13
C GLU A 773 -21.47 35.97 11.93
N GLU A 774 -20.62 35.33 11.11
CA GLU A 774 -20.13 35.90 9.85
C GLU A 774 -21.27 36.21 8.87
N LEU A 775 -22.19 35.26 8.68
CA LEU A 775 -23.35 35.42 7.81
C LEU A 775 -24.26 36.57 8.25
N THR A 776 -24.59 36.65 9.53
CA THR A 776 -25.44 37.73 10.06
C THR A 776 -24.79 39.09 9.88
N ARG A 777 -23.46 39.20 10.06
CA ARG A 777 -22.70 40.41 9.78
C ARG A 777 -22.75 40.81 8.30
N HIS A 778 -22.53 39.85 7.39
CA HIS A 778 -22.59 40.08 5.94
C HIS A 778 -23.97 40.54 5.46
N LEU A 779 -25.03 39.99 6.06
CA LEU A 779 -26.41 40.36 5.73
C LEU A 779 -26.91 41.63 6.45
N GLY A 780 -26.06 42.29 7.25
CA GLY A 780 -26.45 43.49 8.00
C GLY A 780 -27.41 43.23 9.16
N ILE A 781 -27.50 41.98 9.63
CA ILE A 781 -28.35 41.55 10.75
C ILE A 781 -27.60 41.85 12.06
N LYS A 782 -28.12 42.79 12.86
CA LYS A 782 -27.50 43.18 14.14
C LYS A 782 -27.86 42.17 15.24
N VAL A 783 -26.92 41.31 15.60
CA VAL A 783 -27.05 40.32 16.69
C VAL A 783 -25.68 40.05 17.33
N GLY A 784 -25.67 39.67 18.61
CA GLY A 784 -24.45 39.18 19.26
C GLY A 784 -24.15 37.71 18.88
N PRO A 785 -22.92 37.20 19.14
CA PRO A 785 -22.51 35.85 18.74
C PRO A 785 -23.43 34.73 19.23
N GLU A 786 -23.89 34.78 20.49
CA GLU A 786 -24.76 33.75 21.07
C GLU A 786 -26.12 33.61 20.38
N GLY A 787 -26.61 34.70 19.76
CA GLY A 787 -27.90 34.73 19.06
C GLY A 787 -27.80 34.51 17.55
N ALA A 788 -26.58 34.39 16.99
CA ALA A 788 -26.36 34.43 15.54
C ALA A 788 -27.06 33.29 14.78
N VAL A 789 -27.04 32.07 15.33
CA VAL A 789 -27.72 30.90 14.74
C VAL A 789 -29.23 31.14 14.61
N GLU A 790 -29.87 31.57 15.70
CA GLU A 790 -31.32 31.81 15.71
C GLU A 790 -31.70 33.03 14.86
N ALA A 791 -30.90 34.09 14.88
CA ALA A 791 -31.12 35.28 14.07
C ALA A 791 -31.02 34.97 12.58
N TYR A 792 -30.05 34.15 12.16
CA TYR A 792 -29.93 33.71 10.78
C TYR A 792 -31.10 32.81 10.36
N ALA A 793 -31.47 31.82 11.18
CA ALA A 793 -32.63 30.97 10.91
C ALA A 793 -33.94 31.79 10.80
N THR A 794 -34.13 32.79 11.66
CA THR A 794 -35.27 33.70 11.62
C THR A 794 -35.25 34.60 10.39
N ALA A 795 -34.08 35.07 9.95
CA ALA A 795 -33.94 35.87 8.73
C ALA A 795 -34.35 35.08 7.48
N LEU A 796 -34.04 33.78 7.44
CA LEU A 796 -34.50 32.87 6.38
C LEU A 796 -36.02 32.68 6.40
N GLU A 797 -36.64 32.53 7.58
CA GLU A 797 -38.10 32.46 7.75
C GLU A 797 -38.78 33.75 7.26
N ASN A 798 -38.26 34.92 7.66
CA ASN A 798 -38.79 36.22 7.23
C ASN A 798 -38.66 36.43 5.71
N LEU A 799 -37.53 36.01 5.12
CA LEU A 799 -37.33 36.10 3.68
C LEU A 799 -38.34 35.22 2.94
N ARG A 800 -38.49 33.95 3.36
CA ARG A 800 -39.50 33.02 2.81
C ARG A 800 -40.89 33.64 2.80
N ASP A 801 -41.32 34.17 3.94
CA ASP A 801 -42.66 34.73 4.10
C ASP A 801 -42.85 35.98 3.21
N LYS A 802 -41.82 36.82 3.10
CA LYS A 802 -41.82 38.03 2.24
C LYS A 802 -41.97 37.71 0.75
N VAL A 803 -41.43 36.58 0.29
CA VAL A 803 -41.47 36.16 -1.13
C VAL A 803 -42.59 35.15 -1.42
N GLY A 804 -43.50 34.93 -0.47
CA GLY A 804 -44.70 34.13 -0.67
C GLY A 804 -44.49 32.61 -0.75
N LEU A 805 -43.38 32.09 -0.18
CA LEU A 805 -43.07 30.66 -0.21
C LEU A 805 -43.74 29.91 0.97
N THR A 806 -44.12 28.66 0.73
CA THR A 806 -44.87 27.86 1.70
C THR A 806 -44.00 27.48 2.92
N PRO A 807 -44.45 27.75 4.15
CA PRO A 807 -43.65 27.54 5.37
C PRO A 807 -43.59 26.10 5.89
N LEU A 808 -44.46 25.20 5.42
CA LEU A 808 -44.71 23.89 6.04
C LEU A 808 -44.73 22.73 5.08
N LEU A 809 -44.01 21.65 5.43
CA LEU A 809 -44.06 20.39 4.69
C LEU A 809 -45.46 19.77 4.67
N ARG A 810 -46.28 19.99 5.70
CA ARG A 810 -47.67 19.51 5.74
C ARG A 810 -48.53 20.05 4.59
N ASN A 811 -48.17 21.22 4.05
CA ASN A 811 -48.89 21.86 2.96
C ASN A 811 -48.32 21.50 1.57
N MET A 812 -47.40 20.52 1.50
CA MET A 812 -46.61 20.18 0.31
C MET A 812 -46.85 18.73 -0.14
N GLY A 813 -48.10 18.40 -0.48
CA GLY A 813 -48.43 17.17 -1.21
C GLY A 813 -48.43 15.86 -0.41
N MET A 814 -48.21 15.86 0.92
CA MET A 814 -48.18 14.64 1.73
C MET A 814 -49.16 14.71 2.93
N PRO A 815 -50.19 13.82 2.99
CA PRO A 815 -51.07 13.72 4.16
C PRO A 815 -50.32 13.32 5.43
N GLU A 816 -50.80 13.78 6.60
CA GLU A 816 -50.18 13.48 7.90
C GLU A 816 -50.11 11.97 8.21
N SER A 817 -51.11 11.19 7.80
CA SER A 817 -51.10 9.73 7.95
C SER A 817 -49.95 9.09 7.17
N THR A 818 -49.76 9.49 5.91
CA THR A 818 -48.66 9.04 5.05
C THR A 818 -47.32 9.46 5.63
N PHE A 819 -47.18 10.71 6.07
CA PHE A 819 -45.97 11.21 6.71
C PHE A 819 -45.61 10.38 7.95
N ASN A 820 -46.56 10.16 8.87
CA ASN A 820 -46.31 9.39 10.08
C ASN A 820 -45.88 7.94 9.78
N HIS A 821 -46.43 7.32 8.74
CA HIS A 821 -46.07 5.97 8.31
C HIS A 821 -44.70 5.91 7.61
N LYS A 822 -44.41 6.87 6.73
CA LYS A 822 -43.19 6.89 5.89
C LYS A 822 -42.01 7.66 6.47
N ARG A 823 -42.17 8.39 7.59
CA ARG A 823 -41.11 9.19 8.23
C ARG A 823 -39.81 8.41 8.46
N GLY A 824 -39.91 7.15 8.87
CA GLY A 824 -38.75 6.29 9.07
C GLY A 824 -37.99 6.02 7.77
N GLU A 825 -38.71 5.68 6.69
CA GLU A 825 -38.15 5.45 5.36
C GLU A 825 -37.54 6.75 4.78
N ILE A 826 -38.23 7.89 4.93
CA ILE A 826 -37.71 9.20 4.51
C ILE A 826 -36.40 9.53 5.24
N ALA A 827 -36.32 9.28 6.55
CA ALA A 827 -35.12 9.54 7.33
C ALA A 827 -33.95 8.62 6.92
N SER A 828 -34.22 7.34 6.67
CA SER A 828 -33.20 6.41 6.16
C SER A 828 -32.70 6.84 4.78
N LEU A 829 -33.63 7.20 3.89
CA LEU A 829 -33.29 7.65 2.55
C LEU A 829 -32.48 8.96 2.57
N ALA A 830 -32.85 9.92 3.42
CA ALA A 830 -32.09 11.15 3.64
C ALA A 830 -30.67 10.88 4.15
N PHE A 831 -30.49 9.82 4.95
CA PHE A 831 -29.17 9.40 5.40
C PHE A 831 -28.33 8.79 4.27
N ASP A 832 -28.97 8.11 3.30
CA ASP A 832 -28.29 7.47 2.17
C ASP A 832 -27.89 8.45 1.06
N TYR A 833 -28.48 9.66 1.02
CA TYR A 833 -28.07 10.69 0.07
C TYR A 833 -26.65 11.20 0.35
N GLN A 834 -25.83 11.32 -0.70
CA GLN A 834 -24.43 11.71 -0.60
C GLN A 834 -24.23 13.09 0.07
N SER A 835 -25.18 14.02 -0.07
CA SER A 835 -25.13 15.35 0.55
C SER A 835 -25.10 15.31 2.08
N HIS A 836 -25.67 14.29 2.73
CA HIS A 836 -25.58 14.11 4.19
C HIS A 836 -24.13 14.06 4.67
N SER A 837 -23.23 13.44 3.90
CA SER A 837 -21.82 13.29 4.25
C SER A 837 -21.06 14.62 4.37
N GLY A 838 -21.57 15.69 3.74
CA GLY A 838 -20.98 17.03 3.82
C GLY A 838 -21.38 17.81 5.08
N ASN A 839 -22.35 17.33 5.86
CA ASN A 839 -22.94 18.08 6.97
C ASN A 839 -21.95 18.26 8.15
N PRO A 840 -21.89 19.43 8.82
CA PRO A 840 -20.92 19.76 9.88
C PRO A 840 -21.00 18.92 11.16
N GLN A 841 -22.07 18.15 11.29
CA GLN A 841 -22.26 17.12 12.32
C GLN A 841 -23.02 15.94 11.72
N THR A 842 -22.76 14.73 12.19
CA THR A 842 -23.45 13.54 11.68
C THR A 842 -24.85 13.48 12.27
N ALA A 843 -25.87 13.76 11.46
CA ALA A 843 -27.26 13.58 11.88
C ALA A 843 -27.57 12.09 12.03
N ARG A 844 -27.96 11.67 13.24
CA ARG A 844 -28.46 10.31 13.49
C ARG A 844 -29.86 10.19 12.90
N LEU A 845 -30.30 8.97 12.59
CA LEU A 845 -31.65 8.75 12.05
C LEU A 845 -32.76 9.37 12.91
N GLU A 846 -32.63 9.33 14.24
CA GLU A 846 -33.58 9.99 15.14
C GLU A 846 -33.53 11.52 15.03
N ASP A 847 -32.34 12.11 14.87
CA ASP A 847 -32.19 13.57 14.67
C ASP A 847 -32.89 14.00 13.36
N ILE A 848 -32.78 13.21 12.29
CA ILE A 848 -33.47 13.44 11.01
C ILE A 848 -35.00 13.31 11.18
N LYS A 849 -35.48 12.30 11.92
CA LYS A 849 -36.92 12.14 12.21
C LYS A 849 -37.49 13.31 13.02
N GLU A 850 -36.74 13.80 14.00
CA GLU A 850 -37.10 14.97 14.81
C GLU A 850 -37.17 16.23 13.94
N LEU A 851 -36.15 16.47 13.09
CA LEU A 851 -36.14 17.56 12.13
C LEU A 851 -37.33 17.51 11.17
N LEU A 852 -37.59 16.35 10.55
CA LEU A 852 -38.76 16.13 9.69
C LEU A 852 -40.06 16.47 10.43
N THR A 853 -40.19 16.02 11.68
CA THR A 853 -41.39 16.29 12.50
C THR A 853 -41.55 17.78 12.79
N ALA A 854 -40.45 18.47 13.12
CA ALA A 854 -40.44 19.90 13.39
C ALA A 854 -40.86 20.71 12.15
N CYS A 855 -40.28 20.38 10.98
CA CYS A 855 -40.59 21.03 9.69
C CYS A 855 -42.02 20.73 9.21
N PHE A 856 -42.57 19.55 9.52
CA PHE A 856 -43.95 19.18 9.18
C PHE A 856 -44.99 19.88 10.08
N ARG A 857 -44.65 20.20 11.33
CA ARG A 857 -45.59 20.74 12.34
C ARG A 857 -45.43 22.23 12.65
N SER A 858 -44.62 22.97 11.91
CA SER A 858 -44.32 24.40 12.19
C SER A 858 -43.63 24.62 13.53
N GLN A 859 -42.81 23.66 13.97
CA GLN A 859 -42.09 23.78 15.23
C GLN A 859 -40.66 24.24 14.93
N LYS A 860 -40.15 25.17 15.73
CA LYS A 860 -38.71 25.44 15.76
C LYS A 860 -38.03 24.21 16.32
N TRP A 861 -37.00 23.72 15.62
CA TRP A 861 -36.17 22.67 16.17
C TRP A 861 -35.47 23.20 17.43
N SER A 862 -35.66 22.49 18.53
CA SER A 862 -35.04 22.78 19.82
C SER A 862 -34.76 21.45 20.50
N ARG A 863 -33.54 21.26 21.00
CA ARG A 863 -33.17 20.07 21.74
C ARG A 863 -32.27 20.39 22.91
#